data_AF-A0A9D3RUN8-F1
#
_entry.id   AF-A0A9D3RUN8-F1
#
_cell.length_a   1.000
_cell.length_b   1.000
_cell.length_c   1.000
_cell.angle_alpha   90.00
_cell.angle_beta   90.00
_cell.angle_gamma   90.00
#
_symmetry.space_group_name_H-M   'P 1'
#
loop_
_entity.id
_entity.type
_entity.pdbx_description
1 polymer ?
#
loop_
_entity_poly.entity_id
_entity_poly.type
_entity_poly.pdbx_seq_one_letter_code
_entity_poly.pdbx_strand_id
1 'polypeptide(L)'
;PLDLQSNEICCDVTESSSVDVLLTNLITGNLLPTALLWITSRPAAANQIPPECVHQVTEVQGFNDPQKEEYFRKRIRDQNQASRIISHIKSSRSLYIMCHIPVFCCISATVLEEILGKTESGDLPKTLTEMYTHFLLIQTNVKNQKYHGTDETDPKKMSASDTEIILKLGQLAFLQLEKGNLIFYEEDLRESGIDVSEASVYSGVCTEIFKEECGFYQEKIYCFVHLSIQEYLSALFVFHSCVNENRNVLRAEESKPHSDRVQLSELHRSAVDQALESKNGHLDLFLRFLLGLSLESIQKLSGGLLTQTGSRSDGGRHKPNSFFQRLWTWIGTTSPVPDPWTQTESRSQSINKTAQYIKERIRNESSAERTINLFHCLNELNDNSLVKEIQNSLRSGKLSDKKLEPDQCSALAFVLLMSEEILDEFDLKTYNTSAAGHQRLLPVIRNCRKAKLNSCNLTEKSCDIVASALQSSNSPLRDLDLSYNNLGDSGVELLCAGLMSPNCKLQRLGLGWCSLTEGCCDVLASVLHSPHSELRDLELRDNELQDSGVRALSAGLEDPHCKLYRMGLSGCRVTQRGCDSLASALCSNPSHLRELDLRYNHPGDSGVRALSAAKLDTLTLLVDHGGENRTKPGPRKYGCQLTLDPNTANRGLSLSEGNRRVTHTPGREQPYPDHPERFEHWRQVVCRESVCERCYWEAEFSMSE
;
A
#
# COMPACT_ATOMS: atom_id res chain seq x y z
N PRO A 1 23.60 26.46 8.85
CA PRO A 1 22.49 26.36 7.87
C PRO A 1 22.72 27.37 6.76
N LEU A 2 22.37 27.06 5.50
CA LEU A 2 22.48 28.04 4.41
C LEU A 2 21.32 29.05 4.54
N ASP A 3 21.63 30.34 4.57
CA ASP A 3 20.63 31.40 4.59
C ASP A 3 20.71 32.22 3.30
N LEU A 4 19.90 31.85 2.32
CA LEU A 4 19.87 32.49 1.00
C LEU A 4 19.18 33.87 1.01
N GLN A 5 18.59 34.30 2.12
CA GLN A 5 17.85 35.57 2.21
C GLN A 5 18.61 36.64 3.01
N SER A 6 19.32 36.24 4.07
CA SER A 6 19.97 37.19 4.98
C SER A 6 21.48 37.28 4.83
N ASN A 7 22.11 36.34 4.11
CA ASN A 7 23.55 36.36 3.92
C ASN A 7 24.03 37.56 3.10
N GLU A 8 25.21 38.04 3.46
CA GLU A 8 25.87 39.17 2.81
C GLU A 8 26.20 38.86 1.34
N ILE A 9 26.15 39.87 0.47
CA ILE A 9 26.51 39.72 -0.93
C ILE A 9 28.04 39.78 -1.06
N CYS A 10 28.63 38.69 -1.55
CA CYS A 10 30.05 38.60 -1.85
C CYS A 10 30.21 38.47 -3.37
N CYS A 11 31.00 39.34 -3.99
CA CYS A 11 31.28 39.32 -5.44
C CYS A 11 32.78 39.20 -5.74
N ASP A 12 33.64 39.43 -4.75
CA ASP A 12 35.09 39.36 -4.91
C ASP A 12 35.59 37.97 -4.54
N VAL A 13 36.16 37.27 -5.52
CA VAL A 13 36.71 35.91 -5.35
C VAL A 13 37.96 35.86 -4.47
N THR A 14 38.55 37.00 -4.15
CA THR A 14 39.76 37.11 -3.32
C THR A 14 39.46 37.41 -1.85
N GLU A 15 38.22 37.78 -1.54
CA GLU A 15 37.82 38.13 -0.17
C GLU A 15 37.51 36.87 0.65
N SER A 16 38.07 36.81 1.86
CA SER A 16 37.78 35.72 2.80
C SER A 16 36.40 35.93 3.43
N SER A 17 35.52 34.94 3.34
CA SER A 17 34.21 34.94 3.99
C SER A 17 33.90 33.55 4.58
N SER A 18 32.78 33.43 5.31
CA SER A 18 32.35 32.15 5.84
C SER A 18 31.86 31.23 4.72
N VAL A 19 31.94 29.90 4.94
CA VAL A 19 31.57 28.90 3.93
C VAL A 19 30.10 29.04 3.51
N ASP A 20 29.21 29.38 4.44
CA ASP A 20 27.79 29.56 4.13
C ASP A 20 27.55 30.81 3.26
N VAL A 21 28.26 31.92 3.49
CA VAL A 21 28.20 33.12 2.64
C VAL A 21 28.76 32.82 1.25
N LEU A 22 29.88 32.10 1.16
CA LEU A 22 30.44 31.70 -0.14
C LEU A 22 29.48 30.80 -0.93
N LEU A 23 28.91 29.77 -0.30
CA LEU A 23 27.97 28.86 -0.96
C LEU A 23 26.69 29.55 -1.39
N THR A 24 26.11 30.41 -0.55
CA THR A 24 24.90 31.17 -0.91
C THR A 24 25.16 32.09 -2.10
N ASN A 25 26.30 32.79 -2.14
CA ASN A 25 26.66 33.65 -3.27
C ASN A 25 27.03 32.88 -4.55
N LEU A 26 27.54 31.66 -4.45
CA LEU A 26 27.72 30.77 -5.61
C LEU A 26 26.36 30.31 -6.15
N ILE A 27 25.41 29.96 -5.28
CA ILE A 27 24.06 29.50 -5.67
C ILE A 27 23.26 30.64 -6.31
N THR A 28 23.35 31.86 -5.78
CA THR A 28 22.66 33.03 -6.32
C THR A 28 23.36 33.62 -7.55
N GLY A 29 24.58 33.21 -7.85
CA GLY A 29 25.36 33.67 -9.00
C GLY A 29 26.12 34.99 -8.80
N ASN A 30 26.27 35.46 -7.55
CA ASN A 30 27.11 36.63 -7.22
C ASN A 30 28.60 36.29 -7.31
N LEU A 31 28.98 35.05 -6.99
CA LEU A 31 30.31 34.50 -7.20
C LEU A 31 30.30 33.50 -8.36
N LEU A 32 31.29 33.62 -9.25
CA LEU A 32 31.47 32.72 -10.39
C LEU A 32 30.18 32.50 -11.22
N PRO A 33 29.55 33.57 -11.76
CA PRO A 33 28.23 33.50 -12.39
C PRO A 33 28.13 32.55 -13.59
N THR A 34 29.26 32.18 -14.20
CA THR A 34 29.33 31.23 -15.33
C THR A 34 29.58 29.79 -14.90
N ALA A 35 29.78 29.53 -13.60
CA ALA A 35 29.99 28.18 -13.09
C ALA A 35 28.66 27.42 -13.05
N LEU A 36 28.72 26.13 -13.37
CA LEU A 36 27.57 25.24 -13.23
C LEU A 36 27.65 24.55 -11.87
N LEU A 37 26.57 24.68 -11.08
CA LEU A 37 26.45 24.01 -9.80
C LEU A 37 25.51 22.80 -9.93
N TRP A 38 25.99 21.65 -9.48
CA TRP A 38 25.16 20.48 -9.24
C TRP A 38 25.04 20.25 -7.74
N ILE A 39 23.82 20.37 -7.20
CA ILE A 39 23.56 20.22 -5.77
C ILE A 39 22.75 18.94 -5.55
N THR A 40 23.25 18.07 -4.68
CA THR A 40 22.50 16.91 -4.19
C THR A 40 21.98 17.21 -2.79
N SER A 41 20.67 17.10 -2.57
CA SER A 41 20.05 17.44 -1.29
C SER A 41 18.78 16.63 -1.03
N ARG A 42 18.37 16.52 0.24
CA ARG A 42 17.06 15.97 0.60
C ARG A 42 15.94 16.93 0.13
N PRO A 43 14.74 16.45 -0.23
CA PRO A 43 13.66 17.30 -0.73
C PRO A 43 13.35 18.51 0.17
N ALA A 44 13.29 18.30 1.49
CA ALA A 44 13.01 19.36 2.46
C ALA A 44 14.06 20.49 2.49
N ALA A 45 15.32 20.20 2.13
CA ALA A 45 16.39 21.19 2.04
C ALA A 45 16.50 21.78 0.64
N ALA A 46 16.26 21.00 -0.42
CA ALA A 46 16.21 21.51 -1.79
C ALA A 46 15.10 22.56 -1.98
N ASN A 47 13.94 22.36 -1.35
CA ASN A 47 12.81 23.30 -1.40
C ASN A 47 13.07 24.65 -0.71
N GLN A 48 14.19 24.79 0.02
CA GLN A 48 14.60 26.07 0.62
C GLN A 48 15.41 26.93 -0.36
N ILE A 49 15.88 26.35 -1.46
CA ILE A 49 16.58 27.10 -2.51
C ILE A 49 15.53 27.86 -3.32
N PRO A 50 15.67 29.19 -3.49
CA PRO A 50 14.74 29.97 -4.30
C PRO A 50 14.64 29.41 -5.73
N PRO A 51 13.42 29.22 -6.29
CA PRO A 51 13.24 28.64 -7.61
C PRO A 51 13.98 29.39 -8.73
N GLU A 52 14.23 30.69 -8.54
CA GLU A 52 14.95 31.54 -9.50
C GLU A 52 16.43 31.13 -9.63
N CYS A 53 16.99 30.48 -8.63
CA CYS A 53 18.37 29.99 -8.63
C CYS A 53 18.51 28.59 -9.24
N VAL A 54 17.40 27.93 -9.62
CA VAL A 54 17.39 26.51 -10.02
C VAL A 54 16.91 26.36 -11.46
N HIS A 55 17.84 25.98 -12.34
CA HIS A 55 17.55 25.76 -13.76
C HIS A 55 16.86 24.41 -14.03
N GLN A 56 17.23 23.37 -13.27
CA GLN A 56 16.71 22.02 -13.44
C GLN A 56 16.67 21.30 -12.08
N VAL A 57 15.58 20.56 -11.84
CA VAL A 57 15.42 19.66 -10.69
C VAL A 57 15.31 18.24 -11.20
N THR A 58 16.00 17.30 -10.55
CA THR A 58 15.90 15.87 -10.85
C THR A 58 15.76 15.10 -9.54
N GLU A 59 14.68 14.35 -9.43
CA GLU A 59 14.40 13.50 -8.27
C GLU A 59 14.98 12.10 -8.49
N VAL A 60 15.83 11.64 -7.57
CA VAL A 60 16.33 10.27 -7.56
C VAL A 60 15.37 9.39 -6.77
N GLN A 61 14.51 8.66 -7.48
CA GLN A 61 13.44 7.89 -6.84
C GLN A 61 13.91 6.54 -6.27
N GLY A 62 14.93 5.90 -6.86
CA GLY A 62 15.45 4.61 -6.41
C GLY A 62 15.29 3.49 -7.45
N PHE A 63 15.31 2.23 -7.01
CA PHE A 63 15.21 1.06 -7.89
C PHE A 63 13.76 0.66 -8.17
N ASN A 64 13.40 0.55 -9.44
CA ASN A 64 12.18 -0.13 -9.84
C ASN A 64 12.28 -1.65 -9.62
N ASP A 65 11.16 -2.36 -9.76
CA ASP A 65 11.07 -3.79 -9.45
C ASP A 65 12.09 -4.66 -10.23
N PRO A 66 12.25 -4.51 -11.57
CA PRO A 66 13.32 -5.18 -12.30
C PRO A 66 14.73 -4.87 -11.81
N GLN A 67 15.02 -3.59 -11.51
CA GLN A 67 16.33 -3.13 -11.04
C GLN A 67 16.69 -3.71 -9.66
N LYS A 68 15.72 -3.92 -8.78
CA LYS A 68 15.95 -4.60 -7.48
C LYS A 68 16.52 -5.99 -7.70
N GLU A 69 15.90 -6.78 -8.57
CA GLU A 69 16.38 -8.14 -8.85
C GLU A 69 17.75 -8.14 -9.52
N GLU A 70 17.94 -7.24 -10.48
CA GLU A 70 19.21 -7.06 -11.18
C GLU A 70 20.35 -6.76 -10.20
N TYR A 71 20.11 -5.89 -9.21
CA TYR A 71 21.06 -5.59 -8.15
C TYR A 71 21.50 -6.86 -7.41
N PHE A 72 20.55 -7.66 -6.91
CA PHE A 72 20.88 -8.87 -6.16
C PHE A 72 21.62 -9.90 -7.02
N ARG A 73 21.21 -10.10 -8.28
CA ARG A 73 21.89 -11.00 -9.23
C ARG A 73 23.33 -10.57 -9.51
N LYS A 74 23.60 -9.27 -9.56
CA LYS A 74 24.95 -8.71 -9.77
C LYS A 74 25.80 -8.74 -8.50
N ARG A 75 25.21 -8.50 -7.34
CA ARG A 75 25.91 -8.38 -6.05
C ARG A 75 26.30 -9.75 -5.45
N ILE A 76 25.52 -10.78 -5.69
CA ILE A 76 25.70 -12.12 -5.12
C ILE A 76 26.32 -13.03 -6.19
N ARG A 77 27.43 -13.69 -5.87
CA ARG A 77 28.18 -14.51 -6.84
C ARG A 77 27.44 -15.79 -7.23
N ASP A 78 26.90 -16.50 -6.25
CA ASP A 78 26.11 -17.73 -6.47
C ASP A 78 24.68 -17.39 -6.92
N GLN A 79 24.33 -17.77 -8.15
CA GLN A 79 23.01 -17.47 -8.73
C GLN A 79 21.86 -18.26 -8.09
N ASN A 80 22.12 -19.43 -7.51
CA ASN A 80 21.11 -20.17 -6.75
C ASN A 80 20.80 -19.44 -5.43
N GLN A 81 21.84 -18.95 -4.76
CA GLN A 81 21.70 -18.15 -3.55
C GLN A 81 21.03 -16.81 -3.85
N ALA A 82 21.41 -16.13 -4.94
CA ALA A 82 20.76 -14.91 -5.40
C ALA A 82 19.26 -15.12 -5.64
N SER A 83 18.89 -16.24 -6.28
CA SER A 83 17.49 -16.59 -6.53
C SER A 83 16.72 -16.84 -5.23
N ARG A 84 17.32 -17.52 -4.23
CA ARG A 84 16.73 -17.71 -2.90
C ARG A 84 16.54 -16.38 -2.16
N ILE A 85 17.52 -15.49 -2.21
CA ILE A 85 17.47 -14.15 -1.60
C ILE A 85 16.36 -13.31 -2.26
N ILE A 86 16.33 -13.25 -3.59
CA ILE A 86 15.27 -12.54 -4.33
C ILE A 86 13.90 -13.12 -3.98
N SER A 87 13.76 -14.44 -3.90
CA SER A 87 12.51 -15.09 -3.49
C SER A 87 12.10 -14.70 -2.07
N HIS A 88 13.04 -14.66 -1.13
CA HIS A 88 12.75 -14.27 0.24
C HIS A 88 12.34 -12.79 0.33
N ILE A 89 13.09 -11.89 -0.31
CA ILE A 89 12.76 -10.47 -0.35
C ILE A 89 11.37 -10.27 -0.97
N LYS A 90 11.04 -10.97 -2.06
CA LYS A 90 9.69 -10.94 -2.66
C LYS A 90 8.59 -11.52 -1.75
N SER A 91 8.93 -12.41 -0.83
CA SER A 91 7.98 -13.01 0.12
C SER A 91 7.62 -12.09 1.29
N SER A 92 8.43 -11.07 1.57
CA SER A 92 8.17 -10.06 2.59
C SER A 92 7.91 -8.71 1.92
N ARG A 93 6.68 -8.21 2.05
CA ARG A 93 6.25 -6.99 1.37
C ARG A 93 6.98 -5.75 1.93
N SER A 94 7.21 -5.73 3.25
CA SER A 94 7.99 -4.70 3.91
C SER A 94 9.43 -4.61 3.35
N LEU A 95 10.16 -5.73 3.32
CA LEU A 95 11.54 -5.79 2.81
C LEU A 95 11.61 -5.44 1.32
N TYR A 96 10.69 -5.98 0.51
CA TYR A 96 10.65 -5.75 -0.93
C TYR A 96 10.50 -4.26 -1.29
N ILE A 97 9.66 -3.55 -0.53
CA ILE A 97 9.42 -2.12 -0.76
C ILE A 97 10.58 -1.29 -0.24
N MET A 98 11.16 -1.64 0.91
CA MET A 98 12.37 -0.96 1.41
C MET A 98 13.54 -1.09 0.44
N CYS A 99 13.68 -2.21 -0.28
CA CYS A 99 14.68 -2.39 -1.34
C CYS A 99 14.48 -1.46 -2.55
N HIS A 100 13.47 -0.59 -2.56
CA HIS A 100 13.44 0.55 -3.48
C HIS A 100 14.64 1.49 -3.24
N ILE A 101 15.10 1.62 -2.00
CA ILE A 101 16.25 2.47 -1.65
C ILE A 101 17.53 1.63 -1.72
N PRO A 102 18.53 1.99 -2.55
CA PRO A 102 19.72 1.16 -2.81
C PRO A 102 20.53 0.74 -1.58
N VAL A 103 20.62 1.59 -0.54
CA VAL A 103 21.35 1.25 0.69
C VAL A 103 20.74 0.03 1.40
N PHE A 104 19.41 -0.10 1.39
CA PHE A 104 18.73 -1.26 1.96
C PHE A 104 18.96 -2.52 1.13
N CYS A 105 19.13 -2.42 -0.19
CA CYS A 105 19.57 -3.56 -0.99
C CYS A 105 20.97 -4.04 -0.58
N CYS A 106 21.90 -3.12 -0.35
CA CYS A 106 23.26 -3.46 0.08
C CYS A 106 23.30 -4.16 1.44
N ILE A 107 22.57 -3.62 2.41
CA ILE A 107 22.45 -4.22 3.75
C ILE A 107 21.76 -5.58 3.63
N SER A 108 20.68 -5.67 2.85
CA SER A 108 19.94 -6.93 2.68
C SER A 108 20.75 -8.01 2.00
N ALA A 109 21.52 -7.66 0.97
CA ALA A 109 22.43 -8.60 0.33
C ALA A 109 23.46 -9.11 1.33
N THR A 110 24.10 -8.22 2.09
CA THR A 110 25.13 -8.60 3.09
C THR A 110 24.58 -9.53 4.16
N VAL A 111 23.42 -9.21 4.73
CA VAL A 111 22.79 -9.98 5.81
C VAL A 111 22.29 -11.34 5.31
N LEU A 112 21.54 -11.36 4.20
CA LEU A 112 20.92 -12.57 3.70
C LEU A 112 21.94 -13.51 3.03
N GLU A 113 23.01 -12.99 2.42
CA GLU A 113 24.13 -13.77 1.88
C GLU A 113 24.81 -14.56 3.02
N GLU A 114 25.07 -13.92 4.16
CA GLU A 114 25.71 -14.57 5.30
C GLU A 114 24.79 -15.61 5.98
N ILE A 115 23.51 -15.27 6.21
CA ILE A 115 22.57 -16.17 6.89
C ILE A 115 22.26 -17.40 6.03
N LEU A 116 21.93 -17.21 4.75
CA LEU A 116 21.59 -18.32 3.85
C LEU A 116 22.81 -19.13 3.40
N GLY A 117 24.02 -18.57 3.52
CA GLY A 117 25.26 -19.31 3.30
C GLY A 117 25.56 -20.33 4.40
N LYS A 118 24.99 -20.18 5.61
CA LYS A 118 25.28 -21.01 6.78
C LYS A 118 24.17 -21.97 7.19
N THR A 119 22.91 -21.70 6.87
CA THR A 119 21.77 -22.55 7.25
C THR A 119 20.72 -22.68 6.14
N GLU A 120 20.22 -23.89 5.92
CA GLU A 120 19.15 -24.14 4.94
C GLU A 120 17.75 -23.72 5.44
N SER A 121 17.52 -23.57 6.77
CA SER A 121 16.19 -23.28 7.33
C SER A 121 16.15 -22.34 8.56
N GLY A 122 17.03 -21.33 8.64
CA GLY A 122 16.93 -20.30 9.68
C GLY A 122 15.73 -19.37 9.48
N ASP A 123 15.14 -18.87 10.58
CA ASP A 123 14.19 -17.75 10.52
C ASP A 123 14.91 -16.52 9.96
N LEU A 124 14.50 -16.08 8.77
CA LEU A 124 15.10 -14.92 8.12
C LEU A 124 14.52 -13.62 8.70
N PRO A 125 15.33 -12.56 8.78
CA PRO A 125 14.87 -11.26 9.27
C PRO A 125 13.69 -10.74 8.44
N LYS A 126 12.69 -10.16 9.09
CA LYS A 126 11.49 -9.60 8.44
C LYS A 126 11.32 -8.10 8.67
N THR A 127 11.95 -7.57 9.72
CA THR A 127 11.89 -6.14 10.06
C THR A 127 13.22 -5.44 9.75
N LEU A 128 13.18 -4.10 9.67
CA LEU A 128 14.40 -3.34 9.46
C LEU A 128 15.35 -3.48 10.65
N THR A 129 14.80 -3.49 11.87
CA THR A 129 15.61 -3.62 13.08
C THR A 129 16.31 -4.97 13.16
N GLU A 130 15.66 -6.06 12.77
CA GLU A 130 16.31 -7.38 12.69
C GLU A 130 17.46 -7.36 11.67
N MET A 131 17.23 -6.76 10.50
CA MET A 131 18.27 -6.62 9.46
C MET A 131 19.49 -5.85 9.97
N TYR A 132 19.30 -4.73 10.67
CA TYR A 132 20.40 -3.94 11.22
C TYR A 132 21.08 -4.62 12.41
N THR A 133 20.33 -5.37 13.22
CA THR A 133 20.90 -6.18 14.30
C THR A 133 21.83 -7.24 13.73
N HIS A 134 21.38 -7.98 12.72
CA HIS A 134 22.21 -8.96 12.03
C HIS A 134 23.39 -8.31 11.33
N PHE A 135 23.18 -7.17 10.66
CA PHE A 135 24.26 -6.43 10.00
C PHE A 135 25.37 -6.07 11.00
N LEU A 136 25.02 -5.50 12.16
CA LEU A 136 25.98 -5.16 13.21
C LEU A 136 26.75 -6.40 13.70
N LEU A 137 26.06 -7.50 13.98
CA LEU A 137 26.70 -8.76 14.41
C LEU A 137 27.68 -9.29 13.36
N ILE A 138 27.31 -9.22 12.08
CA ILE A 138 28.15 -9.64 10.96
C ILE A 138 29.39 -8.76 10.86
N GLN A 139 29.23 -7.43 10.93
CA GLN A 139 30.37 -6.50 10.88
C GLN A 139 31.34 -6.71 12.05
N THR A 140 30.83 -6.95 13.26
CA THR A 140 31.67 -7.27 14.42
C THR A 140 32.44 -8.58 14.21
N ASN A 141 31.80 -9.61 13.66
CA ASN A 141 32.46 -10.88 13.34
C ASN A 141 33.56 -10.71 12.27
N VAL A 142 33.29 -9.96 11.20
CA VAL A 142 34.27 -9.65 10.14
C VAL A 142 35.47 -8.91 10.73
N LYS A 143 35.23 -7.93 11.61
CA LYS A 143 36.28 -7.23 12.36
C LYS A 143 37.11 -8.20 13.21
N ASN A 144 36.46 -9.08 13.97
CA ASN A 144 37.17 -10.05 14.82
C ASN A 144 38.03 -11.02 14.00
N GLN A 145 37.54 -11.48 12.85
CA GLN A 145 38.35 -12.31 11.93
C GLN A 145 39.56 -11.55 11.36
N LYS A 146 39.40 -10.27 11.02
CA LYS A 146 40.45 -9.45 10.40
C LYS A 146 41.58 -9.09 11.36
N TYR A 147 41.29 -8.88 12.65
CA TYR A 147 42.24 -8.32 13.61
C TYR A 147 42.61 -9.22 14.79
N HIS A 148 41.82 -10.25 15.11
CA HIS A 148 42.02 -11.08 16.32
C HIS A 148 42.27 -12.58 16.06
N GLY A 149 42.19 -13.06 14.81
CA GLY A 149 42.46 -14.46 14.47
C GLY A 149 41.37 -15.47 14.91
N THR A 150 41.39 -16.67 14.33
CA THR A 150 40.36 -17.71 14.47
C THR A 150 40.46 -18.50 15.79
N ASP A 151 40.33 -17.86 16.95
CA ASP A 151 40.09 -18.60 18.19
C ASP A 151 38.59 -18.81 18.42
N GLU A 152 38.23 -20.08 18.66
CA GLU A 152 36.88 -20.67 18.71
C GLU A 152 35.90 -19.95 19.67
N THR A 153 35.36 -18.82 19.24
CA THR A 153 34.19 -18.20 19.88
C THR A 153 32.98 -18.41 18.99
N ASP A 154 31.89 -18.89 19.58
CA ASP A 154 30.59 -19.07 18.91
C ASP A 154 30.28 -17.83 18.06
N PRO A 155 30.12 -17.94 16.72
CA PRO A 155 29.89 -16.80 15.84
C PRO A 155 28.63 -15.99 16.19
N LYS A 156 27.79 -16.48 17.12
CA LYS A 156 26.59 -15.79 17.61
C LYS A 156 26.82 -14.97 18.88
N LYS A 157 28.01 -14.98 19.50
CA LYS A 157 28.24 -14.34 20.80
C LYS A 157 29.31 -13.27 20.72
N MET A 158 28.88 -12.03 20.91
CA MET A 158 29.75 -10.86 20.94
C MET A 158 30.61 -10.84 22.21
N SER A 159 31.88 -10.44 22.11
CA SER A 159 32.72 -10.31 23.30
C SER A 159 32.28 -9.11 24.16
N ALA A 160 32.67 -9.12 25.44
CA ALA A 160 32.35 -8.02 26.36
C ALA A 160 33.01 -6.70 25.91
N SER A 161 34.23 -6.75 25.35
CA SER A 161 34.92 -5.58 24.81
C SER A 161 34.25 -5.05 23.54
N ASP A 162 33.81 -5.93 22.64
CA ASP A 162 33.06 -5.51 21.44
C ASP A 162 31.75 -4.81 21.85
N THR A 163 31.07 -5.34 22.88
CA THR A 163 29.84 -4.75 23.43
C THR A 163 30.08 -3.35 23.99
N GLU A 164 31.16 -3.17 24.75
CA GLU A 164 31.52 -1.86 25.31
C GLU A 164 31.78 -0.82 24.21
N ILE A 165 32.56 -1.16 23.18
CA ILE A 165 32.88 -0.24 22.08
C ILE A 165 31.62 0.13 21.29
N ILE A 166 30.74 -0.84 21.01
CA ILE A 166 29.47 -0.59 20.31
C ILE A 166 28.57 0.34 21.11
N LEU A 167 28.50 0.19 22.44
CA LEU A 167 27.71 1.09 23.28
C LEU A 167 28.29 2.51 23.30
N LYS A 168 29.62 2.67 23.35
CA LYS A 168 30.27 3.98 23.21
C LYS A 168 30.00 4.61 21.85
N LEU A 169 30.10 3.83 20.76
CA LEU A 169 29.73 4.28 19.42
C LEU A 169 28.24 4.67 19.34
N GLY A 170 27.36 3.96 20.03
CA GLY A 170 25.94 4.29 20.14
C GLY A 170 25.67 5.57 20.92
N GLN A 171 26.41 5.82 21.99
CA GLN A 171 26.36 7.08 22.72
C GLN A 171 26.81 8.25 21.83
N LEU A 172 27.95 8.10 21.13
CA LEU A 172 28.44 9.10 20.19
C LEU A 172 27.41 9.34 19.07
N ALA A 173 26.85 8.27 18.50
CA ALA A 173 25.82 8.35 17.47
C ALA A 173 24.61 9.15 17.94
N PHE A 174 24.16 8.91 19.19
CA PHE A 174 23.02 9.62 19.79
C PHE A 174 23.33 11.11 19.95
N LEU A 175 24.47 11.45 20.54
CA LEU A 175 24.89 12.85 20.72
C LEU A 175 25.02 13.60 19.40
N GLN A 176 25.61 12.99 18.38
CA GLN A 176 25.75 13.61 17.06
C GLN A 176 24.40 13.69 16.33
N LEU A 177 23.49 12.73 16.55
CA LEU A 177 22.13 12.78 16.00
C LEU A 177 21.34 13.96 16.59
N GLU A 178 21.42 14.19 17.92
CA GLU A 178 20.79 15.34 18.58
C GLU A 178 21.35 16.68 18.09
N LYS A 179 22.67 16.74 17.83
CA LYS A 179 23.32 17.92 17.23
C LYS A 179 22.98 18.11 15.73
N GLY A 180 22.44 17.09 15.06
CA GLY A 180 22.19 17.09 13.62
C GLY A 180 23.46 16.91 12.76
N ASN A 181 24.52 16.37 13.35
CA ASN A 181 25.82 16.19 12.72
C ASN A 181 25.93 14.82 12.03
N LEU A 182 26.45 14.81 10.79
CA LEU A 182 26.78 13.60 10.02
C LEU A 182 28.26 13.24 10.05
N ILE A 183 29.10 14.24 10.34
CA ILE A 183 30.54 14.12 10.48
C ILE A 183 30.95 14.59 11.87
N PHE A 184 32.01 14.01 12.40
CA PHE A 184 32.55 14.32 13.72
C PHE A 184 34.08 14.13 13.71
N TYR A 185 34.74 14.67 14.73
CA TYR A 185 36.20 14.79 14.78
C TYR A 185 36.81 13.86 15.82
N GLU A 186 38.14 13.86 15.88
CA GLU A 186 38.88 13.09 16.88
C GLU A 186 38.52 13.49 18.32
N GLU A 187 38.28 14.78 18.57
CA GLU A 187 37.77 15.28 19.86
C GLU A 187 36.51 14.54 20.30
N ASP A 188 35.52 14.43 19.41
CA ASP A 188 34.22 13.81 19.72
C ASP A 188 34.36 12.33 20.11
N LEU A 189 35.30 11.62 19.47
CA LEU A 189 35.64 10.23 19.81
C LEU A 189 36.26 10.14 21.21
N ARG A 190 37.23 11.00 21.52
CA ARG A 190 37.90 11.02 22.84
C ARG A 190 36.94 11.42 23.95
N GLU A 191 36.07 12.40 23.72
CA GLU A 191 35.02 12.81 24.67
C GLU A 191 34.04 11.67 24.96
N SER A 192 33.82 10.79 23.99
CA SER A 192 33.00 9.58 24.13
C SER A 192 33.77 8.38 24.71
N GLY A 193 35.04 8.56 25.09
CA GLY A 193 35.88 7.53 25.68
C GLY A 193 36.30 6.42 24.69
N ILE A 194 36.33 6.73 23.40
CA ILE A 194 36.74 5.82 22.31
C ILE A 194 38.15 6.18 21.89
N ASP A 195 39.06 5.20 21.90
CA ASP A 195 40.37 5.39 21.29
C ASP A 195 40.24 5.43 19.76
N VAL A 196 40.93 6.38 19.14
CA VAL A 196 40.93 6.64 17.70
C VAL A 196 41.37 5.40 16.92
N SER A 197 42.32 4.66 17.49
CA SER A 197 42.80 3.39 16.94
C SER A 197 41.71 2.31 16.94
N GLU A 198 40.82 2.30 17.94
CA GLU A 198 39.69 1.36 18.08
C GLU A 198 38.53 1.71 17.13
N ALA A 199 38.22 3.00 16.97
CA ALA A 199 37.18 3.47 16.04
C ALA A 199 37.47 3.05 14.60
N SER A 200 38.73 3.12 14.19
CA SER A 200 39.22 2.75 12.85
C SER A 200 39.05 1.25 12.52
N VAL A 201 38.91 0.40 13.54
CA VAL A 201 38.76 -1.06 13.37
C VAL A 201 37.33 -1.41 12.92
N TYR A 202 36.34 -0.58 13.27
CA TYR A 202 34.92 -0.77 12.93
C TYR A 202 34.54 -0.14 11.58
N SER A 203 35.41 -0.23 10.58
CA SER A 203 35.26 0.36 9.22
C SER A 203 33.92 0.08 8.51
N GLY A 204 33.22 -1.01 8.85
CA GLY A 204 31.88 -1.33 8.31
C GLY A 204 30.71 -0.59 8.98
N VAL A 205 30.99 0.18 10.03
CA VAL A 205 30.02 0.90 10.87
C VAL A 205 30.41 2.39 10.97
N CYS A 206 31.68 2.66 11.30
CA CYS A 206 32.29 4.00 11.41
C CYS A 206 33.53 4.05 10.52
N THR A 207 33.70 5.09 9.72
CA THR A 207 34.79 5.21 8.75
C THR A 207 35.49 6.58 8.83
N GLU A 208 36.80 6.57 8.60
CA GLU A 208 37.63 7.77 8.47
C GLU A 208 37.49 8.32 7.04
N ILE A 209 37.01 9.55 6.90
CA ILE A 209 36.98 10.30 5.65
C ILE A 209 38.27 11.11 5.57
N PHE A 210 39.18 10.73 4.67
CA PHE A 210 40.37 11.55 4.40
C PHE A 210 39.97 12.85 3.71
N LYS A 211 40.34 13.99 4.30
CA LYS A 211 40.43 15.26 3.60
C LYS A 211 41.88 15.75 3.68
N GLU A 212 42.56 15.72 2.55
CA GLU A 212 43.86 16.38 2.40
C GLU A 212 43.55 17.87 2.15
N GLU A 213 43.49 18.69 3.21
CA GLU A 213 43.46 20.15 3.05
C GLU A 213 44.90 20.69 3.05
N CYS A 214 45.21 21.56 2.09
CA CYS A 214 46.50 22.22 1.98
C CYS A 214 46.76 23.13 3.19
N GLY A 215 47.46 22.62 4.21
CA GLY A 215 47.89 23.38 5.39
C GLY A 215 48.32 22.46 6.54
N PHE A 216 49.16 22.94 7.45
CA PHE A 216 49.88 22.18 8.49
C PHE A 216 49.02 21.44 9.56
N TYR A 217 47.71 21.27 9.35
CA TYR A 217 46.80 20.57 10.28
C TYR A 217 46.08 19.42 9.54
N GLN A 218 46.46 18.18 9.86
CA GLN A 218 45.76 16.96 9.44
C GLN A 218 44.75 16.58 10.54
N GLU A 219 43.56 17.16 10.52
CA GLU A 219 42.47 16.67 11.36
C GLU A 219 41.74 15.53 10.65
N LYS A 220 41.66 14.38 11.33
CA LYS A 220 40.92 13.22 10.83
C LYS A 220 39.43 13.43 11.03
N ILE A 221 38.67 13.27 9.96
CA ILE A 221 37.21 13.39 9.97
C ILE A 221 36.61 11.99 9.96
N TYR A 222 35.59 11.77 10.77
CA TYR A 222 34.89 10.50 10.87
C TYR A 222 33.41 10.67 10.53
N CYS A 223 32.81 9.60 10.02
CA CYS A 223 31.37 9.49 9.90
C CYS A 223 30.92 8.04 10.11
N PHE A 224 29.63 7.85 10.37
CA PHE A 224 29.03 6.54 10.18
C PHE A 224 28.84 6.28 8.68
N VAL A 225 29.03 5.03 8.25
CA VAL A 225 28.98 4.64 6.81
C VAL A 225 27.68 5.09 6.14
N HIS A 226 26.60 5.17 6.91
CA HIS A 226 25.34 5.77 6.48
C HIS A 226 24.58 6.31 7.70
N LEU A 227 23.75 7.35 7.51
CA LEU A 227 22.93 7.94 8.58
C LEU A 227 22.05 6.92 9.29
N SER A 228 21.50 5.94 8.57
CA SER A 228 20.69 4.88 9.18
C SER A 228 21.46 4.01 10.18
N ILE A 229 22.78 3.87 10.02
CA ILE A 229 23.63 3.15 10.98
C ILE A 229 23.79 4.01 12.25
N GLN A 230 23.98 5.32 12.09
CA GLN A 230 23.99 6.26 13.21
C GLN A 230 22.66 6.18 13.97
N GLU A 231 21.52 6.30 13.29
CA GLU A 231 20.19 6.22 13.91
C GLU A 231 19.94 4.88 14.62
N TYR A 232 20.38 3.76 14.04
CA TYR A 232 20.28 2.44 14.66
C TYR A 232 21.11 2.33 15.95
N LEU A 233 22.37 2.78 15.91
CA LEU A 233 23.26 2.76 17.07
C LEU A 233 22.77 3.70 18.18
N SER A 234 22.23 4.87 17.81
CA SER A 234 21.56 5.77 18.75
C SER A 234 20.40 5.06 19.45
N ALA A 235 19.52 4.39 18.68
CA ALA A 235 18.38 3.65 19.24
C ALA A 235 18.82 2.51 20.17
N LEU A 236 19.89 1.81 19.80
CA LEU A 236 20.50 0.75 20.61
C LEU A 236 20.99 1.29 21.96
N PHE A 237 21.70 2.43 21.95
CA PHE A 237 22.17 3.09 23.17
C PHE A 237 21.00 3.54 24.06
N VAL A 238 20.02 4.25 23.51
CA VAL A 238 18.84 4.73 24.26
C VAL A 238 18.08 3.57 24.89
N PHE A 239 17.88 2.49 24.14
CA PHE A 239 17.24 1.28 24.66
C PHE A 239 18.05 0.63 25.78
N HIS A 240 19.37 0.48 25.60
CA HIS A 240 20.26 -0.07 26.61
C HIS A 240 20.23 0.76 27.91
N SER A 241 20.34 2.09 27.84
CA SER A 241 20.26 2.96 29.02
C SER A 241 18.92 2.85 29.74
N CYS A 242 17.82 2.68 29.02
CA CYS A 242 16.52 2.47 29.67
C CYS A 242 16.43 1.11 30.37
N VAL A 243 16.82 0.03 29.70
CA VAL A 243 16.62 -1.34 30.19
C VAL A 243 17.62 -1.72 31.29
N ASN A 244 18.88 -1.29 31.14
CA ASN A 244 19.99 -1.71 32.01
C ASN A 244 20.34 -0.66 33.06
N GLU A 245 20.25 0.64 32.74
CA GLU A 245 20.63 1.74 33.63
C GLU A 245 19.42 2.44 34.27
N ASN A 246 18.19 2.03 33.90
CA ASN A 246 16.93 2.64 34.34
C ASN A 246 16.89 4.17 34.09
N ARG A 247 17.45 4.61 32.96
CA ARG A 247 17.56 6.03 32.58
C ARG A 247 16.85 6.31 31.25
N ASN A 248 15.94 7.27 31.24
CA ASN A 248 15.37 7.81 30.00
C ASN A 248 16.22 9.00 29.54
N VAL A 249 17.09 8.78 28.55
CA VAL A 249 17.99 9.82 28.02
C VAL A 249 17.30 10.82 27.09
N LEU A 250 16.06 10.55 26.65
CA LEU A 250 15.30 11.45 25.76
C LEU A 250 14.69 12.65 26.50
N ARG A 251 14.55 12.61 27.83
CA ARG A 251 14.04 13.73 28.62
C ARG A 251 15.20 14.48 29.27
N ALA A 252 15.47 15.69 28.79
CA ALA A 252 16.22 16.66 29.57
C ALA A 252 15.32 17.11 30.74
N GLU A 253 15.82 16.99 31.97
CA GLU A 253 15.17 17.41 33.23
C GLU A 253 14.09 16.50 33.83
N GLU A 254 14.49 15.40 34.46
CA GLU A 254 13.95 15.03 35.79
C GLU A 254 15.08 14.60 36.72
N SER A 255 15.77 15.60 37.26
CA SER A 255 16.60 15.46 38.46
C SER A 255 15.68 15.34 39.70
N LYS A 256 14.86 14.31 39.76
CA LYS A 256 14.29 13.83 41.02
C LYS A 256 14.57 12.34 41.12
N PRO A 257 15.22 11.87 42.19
CA PRO A 257 15.24 10.45 42.51
C PRO A 257 13.84 10.10 43.00
N HIS A 258 12.93 9.85 42.08
CA HIS A 258 11.71 9.12 42.39
C HIS A 258 12.02 7.64 42.23
N SER A 259 11.62 6.88 43.24
CA SER A 259 11.86 5.46 43.45
C SER A 259 11.27 4.55 42.35
N ASP A 260 10.81 5.11 41.25
CA ASP A 260 9.99 4.43 40.26
C ASP A 260 10.85 4.05 39.04
N ARG A 261 10.75 2.78 38.67
CA ARG A 261 11.42 2.21 37.51
C ARG A 261 10.86 2.84 36.24
N VAL A 262 11.71 3.33 35.34
CA VAL A 262 11.31 3.90 34.04
C VAL A 262 10.56 2.82 33.27
N GLN A 263 9.30 3.09 32.93
CA GLN A 263 8.50 2.16 32.15
C GLN A 263 8.90 2.23 30.68
N LEU A 264 9.11 1.07 30.05
CA LEU A 264 9.47 1.01 28.63
C LEU A 264 8.41 1.67 27.73
N SER A 265 7.13 1.56 28.12
CA SER A 265 6.02 2.23 27.44
C SER A 265 6.10 3.76 27.50
N GLU A 266 6.70 4.32 28.56
CA GLU A 266 6.91 5.77 28.71
C GLU A 266 8.08 6.28 27.87
N LEU A 267 9.17 5.51 27.78
CA LEU A 267 10.26 5.78 26.84
C LEU A 267 9.71 5.85 25.41
N HIS A 268 8.94 4.83 25.00
CA HIS A 268 8.37 4.79 23.66
C HIS A 268 7.43 5.95 23.37
N ARG A 269 6.56 6.31 24.31
CA ARG A 269 5.69 7.49 24.16
C ARG A 269 6.50 8.76 23.93
N SER A 270 7.51 8.98 24.75
CA SER A 270 8.39 10.16 24.64
C SER A 270 9.09 10.20 23.27
N ALA A 271 9.58 9.05 22.78
CA ALA A 271 10.21 8.96 21.47
C ALA A 271 9.22 9.20 20.32
N VAL A 272 8.00 8.66 20.41
CA VAL A 272 6.93 8.90 19.41
C VAL A 272 6.59 10.38 19.35
N ASP A 273 6.45 11.04 20.49
CA ASP A 273 6.10 12.45 20.55
C ASP A 273 7.20 13.35 19.98
N GLN A 274 8.47 13.10 20.35
CA GLN A 274 9.62 13.82 19.78
C GLN A 274 9.75 13.65 18.27
N ALA A 275 9.51 12.43 17.75
CA ALA A 275 9.54 12.20 16.31
C ALA A 275 8.43 12.95 15.58
N LEU A 276 7.22 13.05 16.17
CA LEU A 276 6.11 13.80 15.58
C LEU A 276 6.31 15.33 15.66
N GLU A 277 7.02 15.81 16.67
CA GLU A 277 7.44 17.22 16.80
C GLU A 277 8.55 17.60 15.81
N SER A 278 9.32 16.63 15.34
CA SER A 278 10.36 16.83 14.34
C SER A 278 9.80 17.40 13.03
N LYS A 279 10.34 18.52 12.58
CA LYS A 279 9.90 19.21 11.36
C LYS A 279 10.34 18.49 10.07
N ASN A 280 11.45 17.76 10.11
CA ASN A 280 12.09 17.17 8.94
C ASN A 280 12.19 15.63 9.03
N GLY A 281 11.52 15.01 10.00
CA GLY A 281 11.48 13.54 10.17
C GLY A 281 12.83 12.91 10.53
N HIS A 282 13.82 13.67 11.00
CA HIS A 282 15.18 13.14 11.27
C HIS A 282 15.26 12.12 12.42
N LEU A 283 14.16 11.89 13.15
CA LEU A 283 14.05 10.87 14.20
C LEU A 283 13.19 9.67 13.78
N ASP A 284 12.68 9.65 12.54
CA ASP A 284 11.72 8.64 12.09
C ASP A 284 12.34 7.24 12.09
N LEU A 285 13.55 7.10 11.55
CA LEU A 285 14.23 5.81 11.50
C LEU A 285 14.77 5.40 12.88
N PHE A 286 15.28 6.36 13.66
CA PHE A 286 15.63 6.15 15.07
C PHE A 286 14.45 5.57 15.86
N LEU A 287 13.25 6.16 15.73
CA LEU A 287 12.06 5.69 16.42
C LEU A 287 11.71 4.25 16.04
N ARG A 288 11.74 3.94 14.74
CA ARG A 288 11.50 2.59 14.21
C ARG A 288 12.44 1.57 14.85
N PHE A 289 13.73 1.87 14.90
CA PHE A 289 14.73 1.00 15.51
C PHE A 289 14.52 0.83 17.01
N LEU A 290 14.24 1.92 17.74
CA LEU A 290 14.01 1.89 19.18
C LEU A 290 12.84 0.97 19.55
N LEU A 291 11.75 1.06 18.78
CA LEU A 291 10.58 0.21 18.96
C LEU A 291 10.87 -1.25 18.60
N GLY A 292 11.57 -1.50 17.49
CA GLY A 292 11.96 -2.86 17.10
C GLY A 292 12.85 -3.54 18.12
N LEU A 293 13.85 -2.84 18.67
CA LEU A 293 14.80 -3.36 19.68
C LEU A 293 14.10 -3.84 20.96
N SER A 294 12.89 -3.35 21.21
CA SER A 294 12.08 -3.74 22.35
C SER A 294 11.46 -5.14 22.24
N LEU A 295 11.48 -5.77 21.06
CA LEU A 295 11.00 -7.13 20.87
C LEU A 295 11.93 -8.17 21.52
N GLU A 296 11.33 -9.19 22.12
CA GLU A 296 12.09 -10.29 22.74
C GLU A 296 12.90 -11.11 21.73
N SER A 297 12.46 -11.20 20.47
CA SER A 297 13.20 -11.90 19.40
C SER A 297 14.57 -11.28 19.15
N ILE A 298 14.63 -9.95 19.10
CA ILE A 298 15.87 -9.20 18.87
C ILE A 298 16.81 -9.30 20.08
N GLN A 299 16.28 -9.36 21.30
CA GLN A 299 17.11 -9.61 22.48
C GLN A 299 17.80 -10.97 22.45
N LYS A 300 17.05 -12.04 22.11
CA LYS A 300 17.62 -13.38 21.98
C LYS A 300 18.72 -13.41 20.91
N LEU A 301 18.51 -12.68 19.82
CA LEU A 301 19.49 -12.53 18.74
C LEU A 301 20.76 -11.79 19.17
N SER A 302 20.62 -10.76 20.01
CA SER A 302 21.72 -9.88 20.42
C SER A 302 22.67 -10.49 21.48
N GLY A 303 22.44 -11.72 21.94
CA GLY A 303 23.47 -12.57 22.56
C GLY A 303 24.26 -11.97 23.73
N GLY A 304 23.62 -11.20 24.63
CA GLY A 304 24.23 -10.58 25.81
C GLY A 304 24.32 -9.05 25.79
N LEU A 305 24.20 -8.43 24.61
CA LEU A 305 24.17 -6.96 24.45
C LEU A 305 23.01 -6.28 25.21
N LEU A 306 21.89 -7.00 25.37
CA LEU A 306 20.62 -6.47 25.90
C LEU A 306 20.11 -7.24 27.13
N THR A 307 20.95 -8.07 27.78
CA THR A 307 20.54 -8.89 28.93
C THR A 307 20.54 -8.12 30.25
N GLN A 308 19.50 -8.30 31.07
CA GLN A 308 19.43 -7.81 32.46
C GLN A 308 20.48 -8.52 33.32
N THR A 309 21.57 -7.84 33.68
CA THR A 309 22.41 -8.24 34.82
C THR A 309 21.67 -7.91 36.13
N GLY A 310 20.74 -8.76 36.57
CA GLY A 310 19.97 -8.43 37.78
C GLY A 310 18.89 -9.38 38.28
N SER A 311 18.94 -10.70 38.02
CA SER A 311 18.20 -11.67 38.85
C SER A 311 19.12 -12.18 39.96
N ARG A 312 19.21 -11.43 41.05
CA ARG A 312 19.84 -11.90 42.30
C ARG A 312 18.96 -13.02 42.86
N SER A 313 19.45 -14.25 42.78
CA SER A 313 18.93 -15.40 43.50
C SER A 313 19.09 -15.14 45.00
N ASP A 314 17.97 -14.84 45.67
CA ASP A 314 17.96 -14.60 47.12
C ASP A 314 18.10 -15.94 47.87
N GLY A 315 19.34 -16.24 48.26
CA GLY A 315 19.68 -17.31 49.19
C GLY A 315 19.95 -16.72 50.57
N GLY A 316 18.99 -16.85 51.49
CA GLY A 316 19.21 -16.43 52.88
C GLY A 316 18.00 -16.62 53.79
N ARG A 317 17.97 -17.73 54.53
CA ARG A 317 17.00 -18.01 55.60
C ARG A 317 17.12 -16.99 56.74
N HIS A 318 16.02 -16.37 57.16
CA HIS A 318 15.69 -16.16 58.57
C HIS A 318 14.19 -15.85 58.74
N LYS A 319 13.48 -16.74 59.43
CA LYS A 319 12.28 -16.45 60.24
C LYS A 319 12.75 -16.48 61.72
N PRO A 320 12.20 -15.66 62.64
CA PRO A 320 10.89 -16.00 63.21
C PRO A 320 9.97 -14.84 63.67
N ASN A 321 8.66 -15.14 63.60
CA ASN A 321 7.54 -14.83 64.51
C ASN A 321 7.47 -13.47 65.23
N SER A 322 6.31 -12.80 65.13
CA SER A 322 5.23 -12.93 66.13
C SER A 322 4.08 -11.94 65.87
N PHE A 323 2.94 -12.25 66.48
CA PHE A 323 1.72 -11.43 66.61
C PHE A 323 0.75 -11.39 65.41
N PHE A 324 1.16 -11.00 64.20
CA PHE A 324 0.21 -10.73 63.11
C PHE A 324 -0.45 -11.99 62.51
N GLN A 325 0.15 -13.15 62.65
CA GLN A 325 -0.35 -14.40 62.05
C GLN A 325 -1.48 -15.07 62.87
N ARG A 326 -1.73 -14.61 64.10
CA ARG A 326 -2.85 -15.09 64.95
C ARG A 326 -4.12 -14.23 64.85
N LEU A 327 -4.01 -13.00 64.33
CA LEU A 327 -5.18 -12.14 64.12
C LEU A 327 -5.89 -12.44 62.78
N TRP A 328 -5.14 -12.95 61.79
CA TRP A 328 -5.66 -13.22 60.44
C TRP A 328 -6.39 -14.57 60.28
N THR A 329 -6.45 -15.40 61.32
CA THR A 329 -7.11 -16.73 61.29
C THR A 329 -8.52 -16.74 61.91
N TRP A 330 -9.01 -15.62 62.42
CA TRP A 330 -10.34 -15.54 63.05
C TRP A 330 -11.44 -14.92 62.18
N ILE A 331 -11.09 -14.34 61.03
CA ILE A 331 -12.07 -13.80 60.06
C ILE A 331 -11.73 -14.36 58.68
N GLY A 332 -12.20 -15.58 58.40
CA GLY A 332 -12.16 -16.16 57.07
C GLY A 332 -13.38 -15.75 56.25
N THR A 333 -13.17 -15.12 55.09
CA THR A 333 -13.43 -15.71 53.76
C THR A 333 -13.35 -14.67 52.63
N THR A 334 -12.82 -15.15 51.49
CA THR A 334 -12.83 -14.61 50.12
C THR A 334 -11.88 -13.45 49.74
N SER A 335 -10.86 -13.87 48.99
CA SER A 335 -10.01 -13.15 48.01
C SER A 335 -9.03 -12.07 48.51
N PRO A 336 -7.71 -12.21 48.25
CA PRO A 336 -6.77 -11.11 48.45
C PRO A 336 -7.00 -10.05 47.36
N VAL A 337 -7.30 -8.82 47.80
CA VAL A 337 -7.05 -7.61 47.01
C VAL A 337 -5.54 -7.54 46.74
N PRO A 338 -5.07 -7.33 45.50
CA PRO A 338 -3.64 -7.12 45.27
C PRO A 338 -3.21 -5.80 45.91
N ASP A 339 -2.12 -5.85 46.66
CA ASP A 339 -1.46 -4.69 47.26
C ASP A 339 -1.16 -3.60 46.19
N PRO A 340 -1.36 -2.30 46.44
CA PRO A 340 -1.16 -1.23 45.44
C PRO A 340 0.31 -0.87 45.11
N TRP A 341 1.29 -1.64 45.57
CA TRP A 341 2.70 -1.32 45.37
C TRP A 341 3.42 -2.40 44.56
N THR A 342 3.88 -1.99 43.37
CA THR A 342 4.83 -2.68 42.47
C THR A 342 4.34 -3.89 41.65
N GLN A 343 3.37 -3.68 40.75
CA GLN A 343 3.30 -4.52 39.55
C GLN A 343 4.42 -4.11 38.60
N THR A 344 5.46 -4.94 38.48
CA THR A 344 6.43 -4.82 37.39
C THR A 344 5.68 -5.13 36.09
N GLU A 345 5.42 -4.10 35.28
CA GLU A 345 4.78 -4.27 33.97
C GLU A 345 5.60 -5.24 33.11
N SER A 346 4.94 -6.25 32.52
CA SER A 346 5.65 -7.16 31.62
C SER A 346 5.96 -6.45 30.30
N ARG A 347 7.07 -6.81 29.65
CA ARG A 347 7.46 -6.20 28.37
C ARG A 347 6.36 -6.30 27.32
N SER A 348 5.68 -7.44 27.22
CA SER A 348 4.54 -7.61 26.30
C SER A 348 3.41 -6.62 26.59
N GLN A 349 3.13 -6.30 27.86
CA GLN A 349 2.16 -5.27 28.22
C GLN A 349 2.61 -3.88 27.75
N SER A 350 3.90 -3.53 27.94
CA SER A 350 4.44 -2.25 27.47
C SER A 350 4.39 -2.09 25.95
N ILE A 351 4.72 -3.16 25.21
CA ILE A 351 4.61 -3.18 23.75
C ILE A 351 3.16 -2.99 23.31
N ASN A 352 2.21 -3.70 23.93
CA ASN A 352 0.79 -3.55 23.61
C ASN A 352 0.28 -2.14 23.90
N LYS A 353 0.64 -1.53 25.03
CA LYS A 353 0.31 -0.12 25.33
C LYS A 353 0.90 0.83 24.30
N THR A 354 2.14 0.58 23.87
CA THR A 354 2.82 1.37 22.85
C THR A 354 2.13 1.28 21.50
N ALA A 355 1.79 0.07 21.05
CA ALA A 355 1.08 -0.14 19.80
C ALA A 355 -0.30 0.53 19.79
N GLN A 356 -1.04 0.43 20.91
CA GLN A 356 -2.32 1.15 21.04
C GLN A 356 -2.15 2.67 21.00
N TYR A 357 -1.11 3.21 21.65
CA TYR A 357 -0.78 4.63 21.59
C TYR A 357 -0.48 5.08 20.15
N ILE A 358 0.35 4.33 19.41
CA ILE A 358 0.68 4.65 18.02
C ILE A 358 -0.57 4.63 17.14
N LYS A 359 -1.47 3.66 17.30
CA LYS A 359 -2.74 3.62 16.55
C LYS A 359 -3.63 4.81 16.86
N GLU A 360 -3.68 5.27 18.12
CA GLU A 360 -4.39 6.48 18.50
C GLU A 360 -3.78 7.73 17.83
N ARG A 361 -2.44 7.83 17.81
CA ARG A 361 -1.74 8.93 17.12
C ARG A 361 -2.02 8.91 15.62
N ILE A 362 -2.01 7.76 14.97
CA ILE A 362 -2.37 7.60 13.54
C ILE A 362 -3.78 8.13 13.25
N ARG A 363 -4.77 7.84 14.11
CA ARG A 363 -6.16 8.29 13.92
C ARG A 363 -6.31 9.82 13.99
N ASN A 364 -5.41 10.47 14.72
CA ASN A 364 -5.43 11.92 14.96
C ASN A 364 -4.42 12.68 14.09
N GLU A 365 -3.55 12.00 13.36
CA GLU A 365 -2.53 12.62 12.52
C GLU A 365 -3.10 13.04 11.15
N SER A 366 -2.68 14.20 10.67
CA SER A 366 -3.10 14.77 9.39
C SER A 366 -2.04 14.61 8.30
N SER A 367 -0.76 14.55 8.68
CA SER A 367 0.35 14.36 7.75
C SER A 367 0.43 12.91 7.28
N ALA A 368 0.43 12.72 5.96
CA ALA A 368 0.59 11.42 5.34
C ALA A 368 1.96 10.79 5.65
N GLU A 369 3.03 11.58 5.60
CA GLU A 369 4.40 11.14 5.89
C GLU A 369 4.53 10.64 7.33
N ARG A 370 3.99 11.38 8.30
CA ARG A 370 3.99 10.97 9.71
C ARG A 370 3.15 9.72 9.95
N THR A 371 1.98 9.63 9.31
CA THR A 371 1.12 8.44 9.37
C THR A 371 1.85 7.20 8.84
N ILE A 372 2.57 7.36 7.73
CA ILE A 372 3.40 6.30 7.13
C ILE A 372 4.51 5.87 8.10
N ASN A 373 5.22 6.82 8.71
CA ASN A 373 6.26 6.49 9.68
C ASN A 373 5.70 5.76 10.92
N LEU A 374 4.58 6.23 11.48
CA LEU A 374 3.91 5.57 12.59
C LEU A 374 3.42 4.16 12.22
N PHE A 375 2.99 3.93 10.98
CA PHE A 375 2.66 2.59 10.51
C PHE A 375 3.89 1.68 10.43
N HIS A 376 5.03 2.18 9.95
CA HIS A 376 6.28 1.44 10.01
C HIS A 376 6.67 1.07 11.45
N CYS A 377 6.44 1.98 12.41
CA CYS A 377 6.66 1.71 13.82
C CYS A 377 5.81 0.53 14.34
N LEU A 378 4.54 0.41 13.92
CA LEU A 378 3.71 -0.76 14.24
C LEU A 378 4.27 -2.06 13.64
N ASN A 379 4.77 -2.00 12.41
CA ASN A 379 5.39 -3.16 11.77
C ASN A 379 6.68 -3.59 12.49
N GLU A 380 7.52 -2.66 12.95
CA GLU A 380 8.70 -2.98 13.77
C GLU A 380 8.32 -3.60 15.12
N LEU A 381 7.13 -3.29 15.67
CA LEU A 381 6.57 -3.93 16.87
C LEU A 381 5.85 -5.25 16.56
N ASN A 382 5.86 -5.73 15.31
CA ASN A 382 5.09 -6.88 14.84
C ASN A 382 3.56 -6.76 15.09
N ASP A 383 3.02 -5.53 15.23
CA ASP A 383 1.58 -5.29 15.29
C ASP A 383 1.01 -5.08 13.88
N ASN A 384 0.44 -6.15 13.32
CA ASN A 384 -0.25 -6.13 12.03
C ASN A 384 -1.76 -5.92 12.15
N SER A 385 -2.27 -5.51 13.32
CA SER A 385 -3.72 -5.51 13.58
C SER A 385 -4.42 -4.23 13.12
N LEU A 386 -3.69 -3.14 12.84
CA LEU A 386 -4.28 -1.89 12.34
C LEU A 386 -5.08 -2.11 11.04
N VAL A 387 -4.56 -2.91 10.10
CA VAL A 387 -5.22 -3.16 8.82
C VAL A 387 -6.54 -3.92 9.04
N LYS A 388 -6.56 -4.90 9.96
CA LYS A 388 -7.79 -5.58 10.40
C LYS A 388 -8.78 -4.61 11.02
N GLU A 389 -8.31 -3.71 11.87
CA GLU A 389 -9.15 -2.68 12.51
C GLU A 389 -9.77 -1.74 11.46
N ILE A 390 -9.00 -1.32 10.46
CA ILE A 390 -9.48 -0.51 9.32
C ILE A 390 -10.54 -1.29 8.54
N GLN A 391 -10.24 -2.54 8.14
CA GLN A 391 -11.19 -3.38 7.40
C GLN A 391 -12.49 -3.60 8.18
N ASN A 392 -12.42 -3.87 9.48
CA ASN A 392 -13.60 -4.04 10.33
C ASN A 392 -14.40 -2.73 10.46
N SER A 393 -13.72 -1.59 10.49
CA SER A 393 -14.35 -0.27 10.55
C SER A 393 -15.04 0.09 9.22
N LEU A 394 -14.49 -0.32 8.07
CA LEU A 394 -15.13 -0.19 6.76
C LEU A 394 -16.34 -1.12 6.65
N ARG A 395 -16.22 -2.39 7.04
CA ARG A 395 -17.32 -3.37 7.02
C ARG A 395 -18.48 -2.97 7.94
N SER A 396 -18.18 -2.34 9.07
CA SER A 396 -19.20 -1.84 10.00
C SER A 396 -19.79 -0.48 9.60
N GLY A 397 -19.34 0.12 8.48
CA GLY A 397 -19.83 1.41 7.99
C GLY A 397 -19.33 2.63 8.78
N LYS A 398 -18.62 2.45 9.89
CA LYS A 398 -18.19 3.54 10.80
C LYS A 398 -17.26 4.57 10.15
N LEU A 399 -16.47 4.16 9.16
CA LEU A 399 -15.56 5.05 8.44
C LEU A 399 -16.24 5.87 7.33
N SER A 400 -17.47 5.52 6.94
CA SER A 400 -18.17 6.20 5.83
C SER A 400 -18.69 7.60 6.20
N ASP A 401 -18.81 7.91 7.49
CA ASP A 401 -19.37 9.19 7.97
C ASP A 401 -18.40 10.38 7.87
N LYS A 402 -17.07 10.12 7.81
CA LYS A 402 -16.06 11.18 7.71
C LYS A 402 -15.41 11.17 6.33
N LYS A 403 -15.49 12.30 5.63
CA LYS A 403 -14.82 12.48 4.34
C LYS A 403 -13.31 12.48 4.53
N LEU A 404 -12.61 11.60 3.81
CA LEU A 404 -11.15 11.53 3.77
C LEU A 404 -10.61 12.52 2.75
N GLU A 405 -9.60 13.29 3.16
CA GLU A 405 -8.88 14.17 2.25
C GLU A 405 -7.92 13.37 1.37
N PRO A 406 -7.56 13.86 0.16
CA PRO A 406 -6.69 13.14 -0.74
C PRO A 406 -5.36 12.70 -0.11
N ASP A 407 -4.74 13.48 0.78
CA ASP A 407 -3.45 13.09 1.40
C ASP A 407 -3.62 11.95 2.40
N GLN A 408 -4.75 11.91 3.10
CA GLN A 408 -5.12 10.80 3.98
C GLN A 408 -5.36 9.53 3.16
N CYS A 409 -5.93 9.66 1.95
CA CYS A 409 -6.05 8.54 1.01
C CYS A 409 -4.69 7.99 0.57
N SER A 410 -3.66 8.83 0.37
CA SER A 410 -2.29 8.36 0.09
C SER A 410 -1.73 7.56 1.26
N ALA A 411 -1.86 8.07 2.48
CA ALA A 411 -1.39 7.37 3.69
C ALA A 411 -2.11 6.03 3.89
N LEU A 412 -3.43 6.02 3.69
CA LEU A 412 -4.23 4.81 3.78
C LEU A 412 -3.86 3.80 2.69
N ALA A 413 -3.67 4.26 1.44
CA ALA A 413 -3.22 3.42 0.35
C ALA A 413 -1.87 2.77 0.67
N PHE A 414 -0.94 3.54 1.24
CA PHE A 414 0.34 3.05 1.71
C PHE A 414 0.17 1.97 2.78
N VAL A 415 -0.58 2.24 3.85
CA VAL A 415 -0.85 1.27 4.93
C VAL A 415 -1.39 -0.05 4.37
N LEU A 416 -2.39 0.02 3.48
CA LEU A 416 -3.00 -1.16 2.87
C LEU A 416 -2.06 -1.89 1.90
N LEU A 417 -1.19 -1.17 1.20
CA LEU A 417 -0.20 -1.73 0.29
C LEU A 417 1.00 -2.34 0.99
N MET A 418 1.36 -1.84 2.17
CA MET A 418 2.50 -2.32 2.95
C MET A 418 2.14 -3.49 3.85
N SER A 419 0.85 -3.71 4.08
CA SER A 419 0.34 -4.82 4.88
C SER A 419 0.72 -6.19 4.30
N GLU A 420 1.20 -7.09 5.16
CA GLU A 420 1.32 -8.52 4.85
C GLU A 420 -0.06 -9.20 4.74
N GLU A 421 -1.11 -8.58 5.26
CA GLU A 421 -2.48 -9.05 5.12
C GLU A 421 -3.10 -8.62 3.79
N ILE A 422 -3.51 -9.60 3.00
CA ILE A 422 -4.18 -9.43 1.71
C ILE A 422 -5.66 -9.10 1.95
N LEU A 423 -6.17 -8.07 1.29
CA LEU A 423 -7.59 -7.72 1.34
C LEU A 423 -8.43 -8.73 0.55
N ASP A 424 -9.47 -9.30 1.15
CA ASP A 424 -10.39 -10.18 0.42
C ASP A 424 -11.14 -9.41 -0.68
N GLU A 425 -11.65 -8.23 -0.34
CA GLU A 425 -12.37 -7.35 -1.25
C GLU A 425 -11.98 -5.89 -0.97
N PHE A 426 -11.70 -5.15 -2.04
CA PHE A 426 -11.47 -3.72 -2.04
C PHE A 426 -12.59 -3.06 -2.87
N ASP A 427 -13.53 -2.41 -2.19
CA ASP A 427 -14.60 -1.65 -2.84
C ASP A 427 -14.32 -0.15 -2.67
N LEU A 428 -13.98 0.51 -3.79
CA LEU A 428 -13.56 1.90 -3.80
C LEU A 428 -14.67 2.84 -3.29
N LYS A 429 -15.95 2.47 -3.46
CA LYS A 429 -17.09 3.27 -3.02
C LYS A 429 -17.28 3.27 -1.51
N THR A 430 -16.68 2.31 -0.79
CA THR A 430 -16.72 2.30 0.69
C THR A 430 -15.90 3.43 1.30
N TYR A 431 -15.00 4.05 0.54
CA TYR A 431 -14.19 5.17 0.97
C TYR A 431 -14.84 6.49 0.58
N ASN A 432 -15.36 7.22 1.58
CA ASN A 432 -15.93 8.54 1.41
C ASN A 432 -14.82 9.56 1.14
N THR A 433 -14.53 9.86 -0.13
CA THR A 433 -13.51 10.83 -0.54
C THR A 433 -13.83 11.45 -1.90
N SER A 434 -13.01 12.41 -2.34
CA SER A 434 -13.09 13.02 -3.67
C SER A 434 -12.52 12.10 -4.76
N ALA A 435 -12.74 12.43 -6.03
CA ALA A 435 -12.13 11.72 -7.16
C ALA A 435 -10.60 11.64 -7.07
N ALA A 436 -9.94 12.71 -6.58
CA ALA A 436 -8.49 12.70 -6.35
C ALA A 436 -8.07 11.71 -5.25
N GLY A 437 -8.88 11.59 -4.19
CA GLY A 437 -8.66 10.59 -3.14
C GLY A 437 -8.87 9.15 -3.66
N HIS A 438 -9.90 8.92 -4.48
CA HIS A 438 -10.12 7.63 -5.13
C HIS A 438 -8.95 7.23 -6.03
N GLN A 439 -8.43 8.16 -6.83
CA GLN A 439 -7.23 7.93 -7.64
C GLN A 439 -6.03 7.48 -6.80
N ARG A 440 -5.83 8.10 -5.63
CA ARG A 440 -4.73 7.75 -4.70
C ARG A 440 -4.92 6.38 -4.04
N LEU A 441 -6.15 5.88 -3.96
CA LEU A 441 -6.46 4.55 -3.44
C LEU A 441 -6.39 3.44 -4.50
N LEU A 442 -6.45 3.76 -5.81
CA LEU A 442 -6.41 2.75 -6.87
C LEU A 442 -5.22 1.76 -6.78
N PRO A 443 -3.99 2.18 -6.43
CA PRO A 443 -2.87 1.25 -6.30
C PRO A 443 -3.12 0.08 -5.33
N VAL A 444 -4.02 0.23 -4.35
CA VAL A 444 -4.38 -0.79 -3.34
C VAL A 444 -4.86 -2.09 -3.96
N ILE A 445 -5.37 -2.07 -5.20
CA ILE A 445 -5.78 -3.31 -5.90
C ILE A 445 -4.64 -4.34 -6.03
N ARG A 446 -3.37 -3.89 -5.96
CA ARG A 446 -2.17 -4.76 -5.90
C ARG A 446 -2.11 -5.64 -4.65
N ASN A 447 -2.94 -5.38 -3.64
CA ASN A 447 -2.98 -6.14 -2.39
C ASN A 447 -4.39 -6.66 -2.05
N CYS A 448 -5.23 -6.89 -3.07
CA CYS A 448 -6.57 -7.46 -2.86
C CYS A 448 -6.85 -8.65 -3.78
N ARG A 449 -7.74 -9.56 -3.37
CA ARG A 449 -8.21 -10.68 -4.21
C ARG A 449 -9.32 -10.25 -5.16
N LYS A 450 -10.14 -9.28 -4.75
CA LYS A 450 -11.26 -8.74 -5.52
C LYS A 450 -11.29 -7.22 -5.42
N ALA A 451 -11.43 -6.54 -6.56
CA ALA A 451 -11.56 -5.09 -6.64
C ALA A 451 -12.90 -4.72 -7.28
N LYS A 452 -13.74 -3.97 -6.55
CA LYS A 452 -14.96 -3.34 -7.05
C LYS A 452 -14.68 -1.88 -7.30
N LEU A 453 -14.51 -1.54 -8.57
CA LEU A 453 -14.24 -0.20 -9.06
C LEU A 453 -15.39 0.33 -9.92
N ASN A 454 -16.56 -0.30 -9.85
CA ASN A 454 -17.70 0.02 -10.70
C ASN A 454 -18.40 1.31 -10.28
N SER A 455 -18.80 2.13 -11.24
CA SER A 455 -19.42 3.44 -11.00
C SER A 455 -18.55 4.38 -10.14
N CYS A 456 -17.24 4.38 -10.38
CA CYS A 456 -16.27 5.18 -9.61
C CYS A 456 -15.74 6.39 -10.39
N ASN A 457 -16.41 6.78 -11.49
CA ASN A 457 -15.98 7.86 -12.40
C ASN A 457 -14.53 7.70 -12.87
N LEU A 458 -14.10 6.46 -13.10
CA LEU A 458 -12.78 6.17 -13.65
C LEU A 458 -12.74 6.53 -15.14
N THR A 459 -11.55 6.91 -15.60
CA THR A 459 -11.27 7.30 -16.99
C THR A 459 -10.09 6.49 -17.52
N GLU A 460 -9.71 6.68 -18.78
CA GLU A 460 -8.52 6.08 -19.40
C GLU A 460 -7.26 6.20 -18.52
N LYS A 461 -7.04 7.34 -17.83
CA LYS A 461 -5.86 7.54 -16.98
C LYS A 461 -5.80 6.58 -15.79
N SER A 462 -6.95 6.14 -15.31
CA SER A 462 -7.03 5.13 -14.24
C SER A 462 -6.55 3.76 -14.74
N CYS A 463 -6.71 3.48 -16.03
CA CYS A 463 -6.34 2.19 -16.62
C CYS A 463 -4.83 1.95 -16.58
N ASP A 464 -3.99 2.99 -16.65
CA ASP A 464 -2.53 2.85 -16.49
C ASP A 464 -2.15 2.29 -15.11
N ILE A 465 -2.80 2.80 -14.07
CA ILE A 465 -2.59 2.37 -12.68
C ILE A 465 -3.04 0.91 -12.53
N VAL A 466 -4.21 0.58 -13.10
CA VAL A 466 -4.76 -0.77 -13.06
C VAL A 466 -3.91 -1.76 -13.85
N ALA A 467 -3.48 -1.42 -15.06
CA ALA A 467 -2.57 -2.22 -15.88
C ALA A 467 -1.26 -2.47 -15.14
N SER A 468 -0.67 -1.42 -14.55
CA SER A 468 0.53 -1.53 -13.73
C SER A 468 0.34 -2.44 -12.51
N ALA A 469 -0.87 -2.53 -11.96
CA ALA A 469 -1.17 -3.44 -10.87
C ALA A 469 -1.31 -4.90 -11.32
N LEU A 470 -1.90 -5.13 -12.50
CA LEU A 470 -2.02 -6.45 -13.12
C LEU A 470 -0.66 -7.06 -13.49
N GLN A 471 0.31 -6.22 -13.86
CA GLN A 471 1.67 -6.64 -14.21
C GLN A 471 2.53 -7.04 -12.99
N SER A 472 2.08 -6.70 -11.77
CA SER A 472 2.86 -6.95 -10.55
C SER A 472 2.89 -8.44 -10.22
N SER A 473 4.09 -9.01 -10.08
CA SER A 473 4.30 -10.46 -9.83
C SER A 473 3.59 -10.99 -8.58
N ASN A 474 3.40 -10.12 -7.60
CA ASN A 474 2.86 -10.46 -6.29
C ASN A 474 1.37 -10.10 -6.14
N SER A 475 0.70 -9.66 -7.22
CA SER A 475 -0.72 -9.30 -7.15
C SER A 475 -1.60 -10.52 -6.88
N PRO A 476 -2.41 -10.51 -5.79
CA PRO A 476 -3.35 -11.59 -5.49
C PRO A 476 -4.70 -11.41 -6.21
N LEU A 477 -4.85 -10.38 -7.05
CA LEU A 477 -6.11 -10.03 -7.72
C LEU A 477 -6.58 -11.16 -8.63
N ARG A 478 -7.87 -11.51 -8.50
CA ARG A 478 -8.56 -12.55 -9.29
C ARG A 478 -9.86 -12.02 -9.90
N ASP A 479 -10.47 -11.00 -9.33
CA ASP A 479 -11.76 -10.46 -9.72
C ASP A 479 -11.70 -8.93 -9.76
N LEU A 480 -11.97 -8.33 -10.91
CA LEU A 480 -11.91 -6.89 -11.13
C LEU A 480 -13.17 -6.43 -11.85
N ASP A 481 -13.98 -5.62 -11.18
CA ASP A 481 -15.17 -4.99 -11.76
C ASP A 481 -14.91 -3.50 -12.02
N LEU A 482 -14.78 -3.13 -13.30
CA LEU A 482 -14.61 -1.77 -13.78
C LEU A 482 -15.89 -1.23 -14.45
N SER A 483 -17.01 -1.93 -14.33
CA SER A 483 -18.25 -1.59 -15.05
C SER A 483 -18.77 -0.19 -14.71
N TYR A 484 -19.53 0.43 -15.61
CA TYR A 484 -20.13 1.75 -15.45
C TYR A 484 -19.09 2.86 -15.22
N ASN A 485 -17.95 2.81 -15.93
CA ASN A 485 -16.95 3.87 -15.96
C ASN A 485 -16.67 4.26 -17.41
N ASN A 486 -16.42 5.54 -17.69
CA ASN A 486 -16.17 6.00 -19.05
C ASN A 486 -14.71 5.77 -19.48
N LEU A 487 -14.34 4.50 -19.67
CA LEU A 487 -12.96 4.11 -20.00
C LEU A 487 -12.64 4.31 -21.48
N GLY A 488 -13.60 4.01 -22.37
CA GLY A 488 -13.39 3.99 -23.81
C GLY A 488 -12.41 2.92 -24.29
N ASP A 489 -12.24 2.83 -25.60
CA ASP A 489 -11.38 1.81 -26.22
C ASP A 489 -9.90 1.98 -25.84
N SER A 490 -9.42 3.22 -25.75
CA SER A 490 -8.05 3.56 -25.32
C SER A 490 -7.75 3.07 -23.90
N GLY A 491 -8.70 3.24 -22.98
CA GLY A 491 -8.58 2.72 -21.62
C GLY A 491 -8.48 1.20 -21.60
N VAL A 492 -9.23 0.49 -22.45
CA VAL A 492 -9.18 -0.98 -22.54
C VAL A 492 -7.87 -1.46 -23.17
N GLU A 493 -7.33 -0.73 -24.14
CA GLU A 493 -6.02 -1.02 -24.73
C GLU A 493 -4.91 -1.01 -23.68
N LEU A 494 -4.88 0.01 -22.81
CA LEU A 494 -3.96 0.08 -21.66
C LEU A 494 -4.15 -1.09 -20.68
N LEU A 495 -5.40 -1.44 -20.35
CA LEU A 495 -5.70 -2.59 -19.49
C LEU A 495 -5.18 -3.90 -20.08
N CYS A 496 -5.33 -4.08 -21.40
CA CYS A 496 -4.93 -5.31 -22.08
C CYS A 496 -3.41 -5.52 -22.05
N ALA A 497 -2.61 -4.45 -22.08
CA ALA A 497 -1.16 -4.56 -21.84
C ALA A 497 -0.85 -5.20 -20.46
N GLY A 498 -1.65 -4.91 -19.44
CA GLY A 498 -1.55 -5.55 -18.14
C GLY A 498 -2.07 -6.99 -18.11
N LEU A 499 -3.19 -7.27 -18.79
CA LEU A 499 -3.79 -8.61 -18.85
C LEU A 499 -2.91 -9.63 -19.59
N MET A 500 -2.15 -9.19 -20.59
CA MET A 500 -1.23 -10.04 -21.35
C MET A 500 0.07 -10.36 -20.58
N SER A 501 0.30 -9.75 -19.41
CA SER A 501 1.49 -10.00 -18.60
C SER A 501 1.51 -11.45 -18.08
N PRO A 502 2.68 -12.14 -18.08
CA PRO A 502 2.81 -13.47 -17.47
C PRO A 502 2.59 -13.47 -15.95
N ASN A 503 2.62 -12.29 -15.32
CA ASN A 503 2.34 -12.11 -13.91
C ASN A 503 0.85 -11.95 -13.60
N CYS A 504 0.01 -11.69 -14.61
CA CYS A 504 -1.41 -11.47 -14.43
C CYS A 504 -2.10 -12.78 -14.05
N LYS A 505 -2.88 -12.74 -12.97
CA LYS A 505 -3.62 -13.91 -12.45
C LYS A 505 -5.13 -13.66 -12.45
N LEU A 506 -5.58 -12.61 -13.12
CA LEU A 506 -6.99 -12.19 -13.14
C LEU A 506 -7.85 -13.26 -13.81
N GLN A 507 -8.96 -13.61 -13.17
CA GLN A 507 -9.90 -14.63 -13.64
C GLN A 507 -11.24 -14.04 -14.05
N ARG A 508 -11.65 -12.91 -13.47
CA ARG A 508 -12.93 -12.27 -13.77
C ARG A 508 -12.71 -10.79 -14.03
N LEU A 509 -13.24 -10.31 -15.16
CA LEU A 509 -13.14 -8.92 -15.60
C LEU A 509 -14.52 -8.40 -16.00
N GLY A 510 -15.00 -7.39 -15.28
CA GLY A 510 -16.20 -6.64 -15.61
C GLY A 510 -15.86 -5.33 -16.33
N LEU A 511 -16.37 -5.18 -17.54
CA LEU A 511 -16.23 -3.99 -18.39
C LEU A 511 -17.60 -3.55 -18.96
N GLY A 512 -18.68 -3.86 -18.24
CA GLY A 512 -20.02 -3.52 -18.67
C GLY A 512 -20.25 -2.01 -18.66
N TRP A 513 -20.89 -1.45 -19.68
CA TRP A 513 -21.22 -0.04 -19.76
C TRP A 513 -20.00 0.89 -19.61
N CYS A 514 -18.94 0.58 -20.38
CA CYS A 514 -17.66 1.30 -20.33
C CYS A 514 -17.39 2.21 -21.53
N SER A 515 -18.43 2.50 -22.32
CA SER A 515 -18.36 3.23 -23.60
C SER A 515 -17.44 2.55 -24.63
N LEU A 516 -17.45 1.22 -24.67
CA LEU A 516 -16.62 0.44 -25.60
C LEU A 516 -17.30 0.28 -26.96
N THR A 517 -16.50 0.29 -28.03
CA THR A 517 -16.93 0.04 -29.41
C THR A 517 -16.24 -1.21 -29.98
N GLU A 518 -16.47 -1.52 -31.25
CA GLU A 518 -15.73 -2.58 -31.96
C GLU A 518 -14.20 -2.36 -31.94
N GLY A 519 -13.72 -1.13 -31.73
CA GLY A 519 -12.30 -0.78 -31.76
C GLY A 519 -11.43 -1.48 -30.72
N CYS A 520 -11.97 -1.83 -29.54
CA CYS A 520 -11.23 -2.55 -28.51
C CYS A 520 -11.27 -4.07 -28.65
N CYS A 521 -12.10 -4.62 -29.56
CA CYS A 521 -12.33 -6.06 -29.62
C CYS A 521 -11.11 -6.85 -30.11
N ASP A 522 -10.28 -6.29 -30.99
CA ASP A 522 -9.05 -6.95 -31.47
C ASP A 522 -8.02 -7.11 -30.35
N VAL A 523 -7.88 -6.10 -29.49
CA VAL A 523 -6.93 -6.16 -28.37
C VAL A 523 -7.44 -7.09 -27.26
N LEU A 524 -8.75 -7.12 -27.01
CA LEU A 524 -9.37 -8.11 -26.11
C LEU A 524 -9.24 -9.53 -26.67
N ALA A 525 -9.42 -9.73 -27.97
CA ALA A 525 -9.19 -11.02 -28.62
C ALA A 525 -7.73 -11.46 -28.44
N SER A 526 -6.76 -10.54 -28.51
CA SER A 526 -5.34 -10.83 -28.25
C SER A 526 -5.10 -11.31 -26.80
N VAL A 527 -5.85 -10.79 -25.82
CA VAL A 527 -5.83 -11.30 -24.44
C VAL A 527 -6.34 -12.75 -24.38
N LEU A 528 -7.39 -13.09 -25.14
CA LEU A 528 -7.95 -14.44 -25.17
C LEU A 528 -7.00 -15.47 -25.83
N HIS A 529 -6.24 -15.05 -26.85
CA HIS A 529 -5.19 -15.88 -27.48
C HIS A 529 -3.95 -16.06 -26.59
N SER A 530 -3.72 -15.16 -25.62
CA SER A 530 -2.49 -15.19 -24.83
C SER A 530 -2.44 -16.45 -23.95
N PRO A 531 -1.38 -17.28 -24.04
CA PRO A 531 -1.25 -18.48 -23.21
C PRO A 531 -1.10 -18.14 -21.72
N HIS A 532 -0.72 -16.90 -21.41
CA HIS A 532 -0.57 -16.38 -20.05
C HIS A 532 -1.90 -15.90 -19.45
N SER A 533 -2.95 -15.75 -20.25
CA SER A 533 -4.25 -15.32 -19.76
C SER A 533 -4.86 -16.38 -18.85
N GLU A 534 -5.30 -15.94 -17.67
CA GLU A 534 -6.07 -16.74 -16.72
C GLU A 534 -7.56 -16.36 -16.70
N LEU A 535 -8.01 -15.55 -17.66
CA LEU A 535 -9.37 -15.06 -17.70
C LEU A 535 -10.37 -16.21 -17.91
N ARG A 536 -11.39 -16.25 -17.06
CA ARG A 536 -12.49 -17.23 -17.06
C ARG A 536 -13.85 -16.56 -17.24
N ASP A 537 -14.01 -15.31 -16.83
CA ASP A 537 -15.26 -14.55 -16.93
C ASP A 537 -14.96 -13.17 -17.52
N LEU A 538 -15.61 -12.84 -18.63
CA LEU A 538 -15.51 -11.55 -19.30
C LEU A 538 -16.91 -10.99 -19.52
N GLU A 539 -17.23 -9.91 -18.81
CA GLU A 539 -18.51 -9.22 -18.90
C GLU A 539 -18.36 -7.90 -19.66
N LEU A 540 -19.00 -7.80 -20.83
CA LEU A 540 -18.93 -6.66 -21.75
C LEU A 540 -20.30 -6.00 -21.97
N ARG A 541 -21.31 -6.34 -21.17
CA ARG A 541 -22.69 -5.88 -21.35
C ARG A 541 -22.85 -4.40 -21.59
N ASP A 542 -23.87 -4.07 -22.35
CA ASP A 542 -24.35 -2.73 -22.64
C ASP A 542 -23.28 -1.80 -23.28
N ASN A 543 -22.27 -2.36 -23.94
CA ASN A 543 -21.36 -1.65 -24.84
C ASN A 543 -21.86 -1.67 -26.30
N GLU A 544 -21.15 -1.04 -27.23
CA GLU A 544 -21.57 -0.89 -28.63
C GLU A 544 -20.63 -1.68 -29.57
N LEU A 545 -20.40 -2.96 -29.26
CA LEU A 545 -19.40 -3.80 -29.94
C LEU A 545 -19.80 -4.22 -31.37
N GLN A 546 -21.11 -4.33 -31.62
CA GLN A 546 -21.67 -4.71 -32.93
C GLN A 546 -21.18 -6.09 -33.43
N ASP A 547 -21.56 -6.46 -34.66
CA ASP A 547 -21.17 -7.75 -35.23
C ASP A 547 -19.67 -7.83 -35.54
N SER A 548 -19.04 -6.71 -35.92
CA SER A 548 -17.60 -6.64 -36.22
C SER A 548 -16.74 -6.91 -34.98
N GLY A 549 -17.08 -6.30 -33.84
CA GLY A 549 -16.39 -6.54 -32.58
C GLY A 549 -16.60 -7.98 -32.09
N VAL A 550 -17.83 -8.50 -32.18
CA VAL A 550 -18.11 -9.90 -31.82
C VAL A 550 -17.33 -10.89 -32.70
N ARG A 551 -17.17 -10.60 -34.00
CA ARG A 551 -16.33 -11.42 -34.89
C ARG A 551 -14.87 -11.41 -34.45
N ALA A 552 -14.31 -10.26 -34.06
CA ALA A 552 -12.95 -10.19 -33.52
C ALA A 552 -12.80 -11.00 -32.22
N LEU A 553 -13.73 -10.86 -31.28
CA LEU A 553 -13.74 -11.66 -30.05
C LEU A 553 -13.90 -13.17 -30.34
N SER A 554 -14.69 -13.53 -31.36
CA SER A 554 -14.88 -14.92 -31.78
C SER A 554 -13.56 -15.55 -32.24
N ALA A 555 -12.71 -14.81 -32.96
CA ALA A 555 -11.36 -15.29 -33.31
C ALA A 555 -10.52 -15.62 -32.06
N GLY A 556 -10.65 -14.84 -30.98
CA GLY A 556 -10.01 -15.17 -29.70
C GLY A 556 -10.56 -16.41 -28.99
N LEU A 557 -11.84 -16.73 -29.20
CA LEU A 557 -12.45 -17.96 -28.68
C LEU A 557 -12.06 -19.21 -29.48
N GLU A 558 -11.61 -19.03 -30.72
CA GLU A 558 -11.06 -20.11 -31.54
C GLU A 558 -9.69 -20.57 -31.05
N ASP A 559 -9.00 -19.85 -30.17
CA ASP A 559 -7.71 -20.29 -29.65
C ASP A 559 -7.87 -21.50 -28.70
N PRO A 560 -7.13 -22.62 -28.91
CA PRO A 560 -7.22 -23.80 -28.06
C PRO A 560 -6.73 -23.58 -26.62
N HIS A 561 -5.99 -22.50 -26.35
CA HIS A 561 -5.57 -22.10 -25.02
C HIS A 561 -6.53 -21.13 -24.33
N CYS A 562 -7.60 -20.69 -25.01
CA CYS A 562 -8.59 -19.79 -24.43
C CYS A 562 -9.36 -20.48 -23.29
N LYS A 563 -9.16 -19.99 -22.06
CA LYS A 563 -9.72 -20.60 -20.84
C LYS A 563 -11.11 -20.05 -20.47
N LEU A 564 -11.69 -19.21 -21.31
CA LEU A 564 -12.90 -18.46 -20.98
C LEU A 564 -14.09 -19.41 -20.75
N TYR A 565 -14.76 -19.23 -19.61
CA TYR A 565 -15.90 -20.03 -19.15
C TYR A 565 -17.22 -19.29 -19.33
N ARG A 566 -17.25 -17.98 -19.01
CA ARG A 566 -18.41 -17.11 -19.17
C ARG A 566 -18.07 -15.92 -20.04
N MET A 567 -18.96 -15.59 -20.97
CA MET A 567 -18.90 -14.38 -21.76
C MET A 567 -20.24 -13.64 -21.73
N GLY A 568 -20.22 -12.41 -21.21
CA GLY A 568 -21.37 -11.51 -21.18
C GLY A 568 -21.33 -10.53 -22.35
N LEU A 569 -22.31 -10.63 -23.25
CA LEU A 569 -22.48 -9.75 -24.41
C LEU A 569 -23.88 -9.12 -24.44
N SER A 570 -24.56 -9.08 -23.29
CA SER A 570 -25.91 -8.55 -23.21
C SER A 570 -25.95 -7.09 -23.70
N GLY A 571 -26.92 -6.70 -24.54
CA GLY A 571 -27.06 -5.32 -24.98
C GLY A 571 -25.94 -4.78 -25.88
N CYS A 572 -25.12 -5.64 -26.48
CA CYS A 572 -23.95 -5.27 -27.32
C CYS A 572 -24.26 -4.96 -28.80
N ARG A 573 -25.55 -4.91 -29.18
CA ARG A 573 -26.06 -4.75 -30.56
C ARG A 573 -25.61 -5.85 -31.51
N VAL A 574 -25.56 -7.07 -30.98
CA VAL A 574 -25.25 -8.28 -31.75
C VAL A 574 -26.47 -8.65 -32.60
N THR A 575 -26.25 -8.89 -33.88
CA THR A 575 -27.25 -9.42 -34.81
C THR A 575 -26.97 -10.87 -35.16
N GLN A 576 -27.74 -11.43 -36.09
CA GLN A 576 -27.47 -12.75 -36.66
C GLN A 576 -26.00 -12.91 -37.09
N ARG A 577 -25.37 -11.91 -37.71
CA ARG A 577 -24.00 -12.04 -38.24
C ARG A 577 -22.95 -12.25 -37.14
N GLY A 578 -23.10 -11.56 -36.00
CA GLY A 578 -22.26 -11.79 -34.84
C GLY A 578 -22.51 -13.17 -34.22
N CYS A 579 -23.76 -13.62 -34.16
CA CYS A 579 -24.11 -14.96 -33.70
C CYS A 579 -23.55 -16.08 -34.59
N ASP A 580 -23.54 -15.89 -35.91
CA ASP A 580 -22.92 -16.84 -36.85
C ASP A 580 -21.41 -16.95 -36.60
N SER A 581 -20.75 -15.83 -36.30
CA SER A 581 -19.32 -15.79 -35.95
C SER A 581 -19.03 -16.54 -34.64
N LEU A 582 -19.83 -16.29 -33.60
CA LEU A 582 -19.74 -17.01 -32.32
C LEU A 582 -20.01 -18.51 -32.48
N ALA A 583 -21.03 -18.88 -33.27
CA ALA A 583 -21.34 -20.28 -33.53
C ALA A 583 -20.20 -21.00 -34.25
N SER A 584 -19.56 -20.35 -35.22
CA SER A 584 -18.36 -20.87 -35.90
C SER A 584 -17.21 -21.12 -34.91
N ALA A 585 -16.93 -20.16 -34.02
CA ALA A 585 -15.87 -20.29 -33.04
C ALA A 585 -16.12 -21.44 -32.05
N LEU A 586 -17.37 -21.58 -31.57
CA LEU A 586 -17.79 -22.65 -30.66
C LEU A 586 -17.72 -24.05 -31.30
N CYS A 587 -17.88 -24.15 -32.62
CA CYS A 587 -17.75 -25.40 -33.36
C CYS A 587 -16.30 -25.80 -33.69
N SER A 588 -15.39 -24.83 -33.72
CA SER A 588 -14.03 -25.03 -34.25
C SER A 588 -13.07 -25.70 -33.26
N ASN A 589 -13.29 -25.53 -31.96
CA ASN A 589 -12.46 -26.10 -30.90
C ASN A 589 -13.31 -26.57 -29.71
N PRO A 590 -12.83 -27.51 -28.86
CA PRO A 590 -13.52 -27.87 -27.62
C PRO A 590 -13.52 -26.67 -26.69
N SER A 591 -14.51 -25.79 -26.88
CA SER A 591 -14.62 -24.55 -26.15
C SER A 591 -14.77 -24.82 -24.66
N HIS A 592 -14.04 -24.08 -23.84
CA HIS A 592 -14.23 -24.05 -22.39
C HIS A 592 -15.45 -23.22 -21.99
N LEU A 593 -16.08 -22.51 -22.94
CA LEU A 593 -17.24 -21.68 -22.69
C LEU A 593 -18.43 -22.54 -22.26
N ARG A 594 -19.07 -22.14 -21.17
CA ARG A 594 -20.23 -22.79 -20.56
C ARG A 594 -21.38 -21.84 -20.32
N GLU A 595 -21.15 -20.54 -20.38
CA GLU A 595 -22.21 -19.54 -20.29
C GLU A 595 -21.97 -18.41 -21.30
N LEU A 596 -22.97 -18.16 -22.14
CA LEU A 596 -22.98 -17.07 -23.10
C LEU A 596 -24.27 -16.26 -22.92
N ASP A 597 -24.12 -15.00 -22.50
CA ASP A 597 -25.24 -14.08 -22.32
C ASP A 597 -25.37 -13.11 -23.49
N LEU A 598 -26.44 -13.28 -24.27
CA LEU A 598 -26.81 -12.46 -25.42
C LEU A 598 -28.16 -11.75 -25.21
N ARG A 599 -28.67 -11.64 -23.98
CA ARG A 599 -29.88 -10.87 -23.67
C ARG A 599 -29.81 -9.43 -24.18
N TYR A 600 -30.95 -8.84 -24.53
CA TYR A 600 -31.06 -7.49 -25.07
C TYR A 600 -30.29 -7.24 -26.37
N ASN A 601 -30.08 -8.27 -27.20
CA ASN A 601 -29.55 -8.16 -28.56
C ASN A 601 -30.63 -8.50 -29.61
N HIS A 602 -30.24 -8.66 -30.88
CA HIS A 602 -31.13 -9.04 -31.97
C HIS A 602 -30.59 -10.23 -32.79
N PRO A 603 -30.38 -11.40 -32.17
CA PRO A 603 -29.79 -12.57 -32.84
C PRO A 603 -30.66 -13.12 -33.98
N GLY A 604 -31.97 -12.86 -33.96
CA GLY A 604 -32.95 -13.47 -34.87
C GLY A 604 -33.08 -14.99 -34.68
N ASP A 605 -34.10 -15.58 -35.31
CA ASP A 605 -34.35 -17.03 -35.21
C ASP A 605 -33.20 -17.87 -35.79
N SER A 606 -32.58 -17.36 -36.85
CA SER A 606 -31.43 -17.95 -37.53
C SER A 606 -30.18 -17.95 -36.64
N GLY A 607 -29.84 -16.83 -36.01
CA GLY A 607 -28.68 -16.74 -35.11
C GLY A 607 -28.85 -17.60 -33.85
N VAL A 608 -30.06 -17.64 -33.27
CA VAL A 608 -30.36 -18.54 -32.15
C VAL A 608 -30.26 -20.00 -32.57
N ARG A 609 -30.70 -20.34 -33.78
CA ARG A 609 -30.55 -21.70 -34.32
C ARG A 609 -29.09 -22.07 -34.54
N ALA A 610 -28.27 -21.16 -35.08
CA ALA A 610 -26.85 -21.39 -35.28
C ALA A 610 -26.13 -21.66 -33.95
N LEU A 611 -26.36 -20.82 -32.94
CA LEU A 611 -25.79 -21.01 -31.59
C LEU A 611 -26.33 -22.26 -30.88
N SER A 612 -27.60 -22.58 -31.07
CA SER A 612 -28.21 -23.79 -30.51
C SER A 612 -27.73 -25.07 -31.20
N ALA A 613 -27.37 -25.00 -32.49
CA ALA A 613 -26.78 -26.11 -33.22
C ALA A 613 -25.29 -26.31 -32.86
N ALA A 614 -24.59 -25.22 -32.54
CA ALA A 614 -23.24 -25.24 -32.00
C ALA A 614 -23.16 -25.77 -30.55
N LYS A 615 -24.28 -26.16 -29.93
CA LYS A 615 -24.35 -26.70 -28.57
C LYS A 615 -23.35 -27.83 -28.37
N LEU A 616 -22.25 -27.53 -27.67
CA LEU A 616 -21.68 -28.49 -26.73
C LEU A 616 -22.74 -28.72 -25.64
N ASP A 617 -23.03 -29.97 -25.26
CA ASP A 617 -24.09 -30.39 -24.30
C ASP A 617 -24.09 -29.67 -22.92
N THR A 618 -23.16 -28.76 -22.70
CA THR A 618 -22.86 -28.08 -21.43
C THR A 618 -22.94 -26.55 -21.50
N LEU A 619 -23.24 -25.95 -22.67
CA LEU A 619 -23.35 -24.49 -22.82
C LEU A 619 -24.74 -23.97 -22.43
N THR A 620 -24.78 -23.08 -21.44
CA THR A 620 -25.96 -22.28 -21.06
C THR A 620 -26.01 -21.03 -21.92
N LEU A 621 -26.98 -20.97 -22.82
CA LEU A 621 -27.21 -19.84 -23.71
C LEU A 621 -28.37 -19.00 -23.17
N LEU A 622 -28.09 -17.75 -22.80
CA LEU A 622 -29.10 -16.80 -22.35
C LEU A 622 -29.43 -15.85 -23.50
N VAL A 623 -30.65 -15.93 -24.02
CA VAL A 623 -31.14 -15.04 -25.07
C VAL A 623 -32.52 -14.55 -24.67
N ASP A 624 -32.74 -13.24 -24.76
CA ASP A 624 -34.08 -12.69 -24.87
C ASP A 624 -34.28 -12.18 -26.30
N HIS A 625 -35.50 -12.33 -26.80
CA HIS A 625 -35.88 -11.76 -28.10
C HIS A 625 -36.55 -10.41 -27.84
N GLY A 626 -35.79 -9.33 -28.03
CA GLY A 626 -36.38 -8.04 -28.32
C GLY A 626 -36.36 -7.80 -29.83
N GLY A 627 -37.47 -7.30 -30.38
CA GLY A 627 -37.55 -6.94 -31.80
C GLY A 627 -36.48 -5.93 -32.24
N GLU A 628 -36.56 -5.44 -33.47
CA GLU A 628 -35.55 -4.55 -34.07
C GLU A 628 -35.12 -3.36 -33.20
N ASN A 629 -35.96 -2.90 -32.27
CA ASN A 629 -35.61 -1.87 -31.28
C ASN A 629 -34.32 -2.17 -30.50
N ARG A 630 -33.95 -3.43 -30.24
CA ARG A 630 -32.69 -3.81 -29.57
C ARG A 630 -31.43 -3.49 -30.37
N THR A 631 -31.55 -3.17 -31.66
CA THR A 631 -30.43 -2.76 -32.53
C THR A 631 -30.10 -1.26 -32.42
N LYS A 632 -30.93 -0.48 -31.73
CA LYS A 632 -30.71 0.97 -31.53
C LYS A 632 -29.53 1.21 -30.57
N PRO A 633 -28.76 2.30 -30.75
CA PRO A 633 -27.71 2.66 -29.82
C PRO A 633 -28.26 3.22 -28.50
N GLY A 634 -27.49 3.04 -27.41
CA GLY A 634 -27.77 3.67 -26.13
C GLY A 634 -29.12 3.26 -25.49
N PRO A 635 -29.72 4.09 -24.62
CA PRO A 635 -30.94 3.76 -23.88
C PRO A 635 -32.14 3.41 -24.76
N ARG A 636 -32.14 3.88 -26.01
CA ARG A 636 -33.20 3.60 -27.01
C ARG A 636 -33.32 2.11 -27.32
N LYS A 637 -32.28 1.30 -27.05
CA LYS A 637 -32.35 -0.17 -27.16
C LYS A 637 -33.29 -0.81 -26.14
N TYR A 638 -33.61 -0.12 -25.05
CA TYR A 638 -34.63 -0.54 -24.10
C TYR A 638 -35.99 0.12 -24.34
N GLY A 639 -36.09 0.94 -25.39
CA GLY A 639 -37.30 1.66 -25.75
C GLY A 639 -38.50 0.73 -25.96
N CYS A 640 -39.55 0.91 -25.18
CA CYS A 640 -40.86 0.33 -25.42
C CYS A 640 -41.85 1.43 -25.81
N GLN A 641 -42.74 1.12 -26.75
CA GLN A 641 -43.91 1.95 -27.01
C GLN A 641 -45.04 1.41 -26.16
N LEU A 642 -45.56 2.25 -25.27
CA LEU A 642 -46.70 1.91 -24.43
C LEU A 642 -47.98 2.42 -25.07
N THR A 643 -49.02 1.59 -25.04
CA THR A 643 -50.39 1.96 -25.34
C THR A 643 -51.24 1.79 -24.09
N LEU A 644 -52.26 2.62 -23.94
CA LEU A 644 -53.14 2.66 -22.79
C LEU A 644 -54.34 1.75 -23.02
N ASP A 645 -54.77 1.01 -22.00
CA ASP A 645 -55.89 0.10 -22.12
C ASP A 645 -57.24 0.83 -21.92
N PRO A 646 -58.08 0.94 -22.95
CA PRO A 646 -59.39 1.58 -22.83
C PRO A 646 -60.34 0.88 -21.85
N ASN A 647 -60.10 -0.40 -21.54
CA ASN A 647 -60.91 -1.16 -20.60
C ASN A 647 -60.65 -0.77 -19.14
N THR A 648 -59.46 -0.26 -18.84
CA THR A 648 -59.10 0.21 -17.48
C THR A 648 -59.35 1.71 -17.31
N ALA A 649 -59.29 2.49 -18.41
CA ALA A 649 -59.37 3.94 -18.37
C ALA A 649 -60.60 4.48 -17.63
N ASN A 650 -60.36 5.37 -16.66
CA ASN A 650 -61.44 6.10 -16.00
C ASN A 650 -62.28 6.92 -16.99
N ARG A 651 -63.59 7.03 -16.73
CA ARG A 651 -64.53 7.77 -17.61
C ARG A 651 -64.18 9.25 -17.78
N GLY A 652 -63.43 9.86 -16.86
CA GLY A 652 -62.94 11.24 -17.00
C GLY A 652 -61.69 11.40 -17.88
N LEU A 653 -61.16 10.33 -18.49
CA LEU A 653 -59.96 10.34 -19.33
C LEU A 653 -60.29 9.97 -20.77
N SER A 654 -59.91 10.81 -21.72
CA SER A 654 -60.00 10.52 -23.16
C SER A 654 -58.69 9.95 -23.68
N LEU A 655 -58.75 8.79 -24.35
CA LEU A 655 -57.61 8.19 -25.03
C LEU A 655 -57.63 8.55 -26.51
N SER A 656 -56.48 8.98 -27.04
CA SER A 656 -56.32 9.38 -28.44
C SER A 656 -54.95 8.92 -29.00
N GLU A 657 -54.67 9.23 -30.26
CA GLU A 657 -53.43 8.83 -30.97
C GLU A 657 -53.14 7.32 -30.88
N GLY A 658 -54.15 6.50 -31.18
CA GLY A 658 -54.02 5.04 -31.07
C GLY A 658 -53.77 4.59 -29.62
N ASN A 659 -54.42 5.26 -28.67
CA ASN A 659 -54.30 5.06 -27.22
C ASN A 659 -52.91 5.36 -26.63
N ARG A 660 -52.14 6.26 -27.22
CA ARG A 660 -50.83 6.67 -26.67
C ARG A 660 -50.87 8.00 -25.95
N ARG A 661 -51.94 8.77 -26.15
CA ARG A 661 -52.16 10.05 -25.48
C ARG A 661 -53.39 9.96 -24.58
N VAL A 662 -53.23 10.41 -23.33
CA VAL A 662 -54.32 10.57 -22.37
C VAL A 662 -54.59 12.05 -22.18
N THR A 663 -55.87 12.44 -22.23
CA THR A 663 -56.31 13.81 -21.95
C THR A 663 -57.36 13.77 -20.85
N HIS A 664 -57.16 14.57 -19.80
CA HIS A 664 -58.17 14.75 -18.77
C HIS A 664 -59.30 15.63 -19.30
N THR A 665 -60.56 15.17 -19.20
CA THR A 665 -61.74 15.93 -19.64
C THR A 665 -62.67 16.19 -18.45
N PRO A 666 -62.46 17.31 -17.70
CA PRO A 666 -63.31 17.66 -16.57
C PRO A 666 -64.78 17.76 -16.97
N GLY A 667 -65.68 17.13 -16.20
CA GLY A 667 -67.13 17.23 -16.40
C GLY A 667 -67.69 16.48 -17.62
N ARG A 668 -66.86 15.75 -18.39
CA ARG A 668 -67.29 14.93 -19.52
C ARG A 668 -66.88 13.47 -19.31
N GLU A 669 -67.87 12.60 -19.17
CA GLU A 669 -67.65 11.16 -19.13
C GLU A 669 -67.54 10.59 -20.55
N GLN A 670 -66.47 9.84 -20.79
CA GLN A 670 -66.26 9.13 -22.03
C GLN A 670 -67.16 7.88 -22.08
N PRO A 671 -67.76 7.55 -23.24
CA PRO A 671 -68.73 6.48 -23.39
C PRO A 671 -68.05 5.11 -23.48
N TYR A 672 -67.15 4.79 -22.55
CA TYR A 672 -66.52 3.48 -22.49
C TYR A 672 -67.52 2.41 -21.99
N PRO A 673 -67.48 1.17 -22.51
CA PRO A 673 -68.29 0.06 -22.00
C PRO A 673 -67.94 -0.29 -20.55
N ASP A 674 -68.90 -0.82 -19.79
CA ASP A 674 -68.63 -1.33 -18.44
C ASP A 674 -67.63 -2.49 -18.50
N HIS A 675 -66.65 -2.48 -17.59
CA HIS A 675 -65.61 -3.50 -17.53
C HIS A 675 -65.15 -3.68 -16.08
N PRO A 676 -64.93 -4.92 -15.59
CA PRO A 676 -64.58 -5.19 -14.18
C PRO A 676 -63.27 -4.54 -13.72
N GLU A 677 -62.35 -4.26 -14.64
CA GLU A 677 -61.05 -3.64 -14.34
C GLU A 677 -61.03 -2.12 -14.54
N ARG A 678 -62.19 -1.49 -14.78
CA ARG A 678 -62.29 -0.05 -15.01
C ARG A 678 -62.08 0.72 -13.71
N PHE A 679 -61.22 1.73 -13.74
CA PHE A 679 -61.09 2.65 -12.62
C PHE A 679 -62.30 3.58 -12.56
N GLU A 680 -63.20 3.38 -11.59
CA GLU A 680 -64.39 4.24 -11.42
C GLU A 680 -64.11 5.49 -10.57
N HIS A 681 -63.22 5.39 -9.58
CA HIS A 681 -62.99 6.46 -8.60
C HIS A 681 -61.77 7.35 -8.91
N TRP A 682 -60.63 6.74 -9.23
CA TRP A 682 -59.38 7.46 -9.49
C TRP A 682 -59.16 7.63 -11.00
N ARG A 683 -58.66 8.81 -11.40
CA ARG A 683 -58.34 9.12 -12.80
C ARG A 683 -57.06 8.41 -13.23
N GLN A 684 -57.19 7.12 -13.49
CA GLN A 684 -56.10 6.23 -13.85
C GLN A 684 -56.43 5.48 -15.13
N VAL A 685 -55.38 4.98 -15.78
CA VAL A 685 -55.41 4.08 -16.91
C VAL A 685 -54.13 3.27 -16.87
N VAL A 686 -54.23 1.97 -17.16
CA VAL A 686 -53.08 1.04 -17.18
C VAL A 686 -52.62 0.86 -18.61
N CYS A 687 -51.31 0.67 -18.83
CA CYS A 687 -50.77 0.31 -20.14
C CYS A 687 -51.12 -1.14 -20.50
N ARG A 688 -51.36 -1.41 -21.79
CA ARG A 688 -51.66 -2.76 -22.28
C ARG A 688 -50.45 -3.68 -22.25
N GLU A 689 -49.28 -3.12 -22.53
CA GLU A 689 -48.05 -3.86 -22.55
C GLU A 689 -47.62 -4.18 -21.12
N SER A 690 -47.40 -5.46 -20.83
CA SER A 690 -46.69 -5.85 -19.62
C SER A 690 -45.23 -5.44 -19.77
N VAL A 691 -44.80 -4.52 -18.90
CA VAL A 691 -43.42 -4.06 -18.89
C VAL A 691 -42.63 -4.96 -17.94
N CYS A 692 -41.93 -5.94 -18.49
CA CYS A 692 -41.05 -6.83 -17.74
C CYS A 692 -39.57 -6.50 -17.97
N GLU A 693 -38.75 -6.74 -16.94
CA GLU A 693 -37.29 -6.57 -16.96
C GLU A 693 -36.79 -5.13 -17.25
N ARG A 694 -35.91 -4.92 -18.24
CA ARG A 694 -35.26 -3.63 -18.55
C ARG A 694 -35.94 -2.93 -19.72
N CYS A 695 -36.65 -1.85 -19.39
CA CYS A 695 -37.44 -1.02 -20.31
C CYS A 695 -37.12 0.47 -20.13
N TYR A 696 -37.27 1.24 -21.20
CA TYR A 696 -37.23 2.69 -21.20
C TYR A 696 -38.46 3.21 -21.95
N TRP A 697 -39.17 4.18 -21.36
CA TRP A 697 -40.27 4.87 -21.98
C TRP A 697 -40.22 6.35 -21.57
N GLU A 698 -40.67 7.21 -22.46
CA GLU A 698 -40.80 8.64 -22.23
C GLU A 698 -42.28 9.01 -22.29
N ALA A 699 -42.71 9.96 -21.45
CA ALA A 699 -44.03 10.53 -21.51
C ALA A 699 -43.92 12.05 -21.61
N GLU A 700 -44.62 12.63 -22.58
CA GLU A 700 -44.77 14.08 -22.69
C GLU A 700 -46.00 14.51 -21.89
N PHE A 701 -45.83 15.50 -21.01
CA PHE A 701 -46.91 16.05 -20.19
C PHE A 701 -47.12 17.53 -20.51
N SER A 702 -48.34 17.87 -20.93
CA SER A 702 -48.77 19.24 -21.20
C SER A 702 -50.00 19.56 -20.37
N MET A 703 -49.96 20.64 -19.58
CA MET A 703 -51.16 21.23 -18.98
C MET A 703 -51.65 22.36 -19.88
N SER A 704 -52.89 22.26 -20.36
CA SER A 704 -53.63 23.43 -20.82
C SER A 704 -54.16 24.14 -19.58
N GLU A 705 -53.80 25.42 -19.40
CA GLU A 705 -54.36 26.30 -18.36
C GLU A 705 -55.89 26.42 -18.43
#